data_AF-A0A061EDY4-F1
#
_entry.id   AF-A0A061EDY4-F1
#
_cell.length_a   1.000
_cell.length_b   1.000
_cell.length_c   1.000
_cell.angle_alpha   90.00
_cell.angle_beta   90.00
_cell.angle_gamma   90.00
#
_symmetry.space_group_name_H-M   'P 1'
#
loop_
_entity.id
_entity.type
_entity.pdbx_description
1 polymer ?
#
loop_
_entity_poly.entity_id
_entity_poly.type
_entity_poly.pdbx_seq_one_letter_code
_entity_poly.pdbx_strand_id
1 'polypeptide(L)'
;MSGNEFRFFLSCDINLPVTFRVDRLEGTLPSTKSANSGIDSTTEERKAELYVECALYIDGAPFGLPTKTRLESTGPLYCWNELITLSTKYRDLTAHSQLALTVWDVSCGKDDGLIGGATILLFNSKAQLKTGKQKLRLWLGKQADGSFPTTTPGKVPRQECGELERLEKLANKYERGQIQPVDWLDRLTFKAMERIKERESLKNGSSHLYLVVDFCSFEHRVVFQESGANFILPSPIASSNELVIVWDPEVGKINPSEHKQLKLARSLTRGIIDRDLKPSSNERKSIQRILKYPPTRALSGDERQLLWKFRFSLMSEKRALTKFLRCVEWSDVQEAKQAIELMGKWETIDVCDALELLSPLFESEEVRAYAVSVLERADDEELQCYLLQLVQALRFERTDKSRLSQFLVQRSLRNIELASFLRWFVAVELHDPAYAKRFYSTYEFLEENMMKLTAGVNGDEDGFKMWQSLVRQTELTAQLCSIMRDVRNVRGNTQKKIEKLRQLLSGLLSELTYFDEPIRSPLAPNVLITGIVPSESSIFKSALHPLRLTFRTANGGQCKVIFKKGDDIRQDQLVIQMVSLMDRLLKLENLDLHLTPYKVLATGQDEGMLEFIPSRSLAQIISEHRSIISYLQKFHPDEHGPFGITAICLETFIKSCAGYSVITYILGIGDR
;
A
#
# COMPACT_ATOMS: atom_id res chain seq x y z
N MET A 1 14.79 28.14 -19.91
CA MET A 1 14.34 27.20 -20.96
C MET A 1 13.31 26.28 -20.34
N SER A 2 12.03 26.56 -20.53
CA SER A 2 10.93 25.70 -20.10
C SER A 2 11.05 24.37 -20.87
N GLY A 3 11.24 23.26 -20.17
CA GLY A 3 11.14 21.94 -20.78
C GLY A 3 9.75 21.80 -21.40
N ASN A 4 9.68 21.60 -22.72
CA ASN A 4 8.42 21.28 -23.38
C ASN A 4 7.93 19.95 -22.80
N GLU A 5 6.92 20.03 -21.94
CA GLU A 5 6.23 18.87 -21.38
C GLU A 5 5.54 18.12 -22.53
N PHE A 6 6.07 16.97 -22.92
CA PHE A 6 5.51 16.15 -23.99
C PHE A 6 4.34 15.32 -23.45
N ARG A 7 3.12 15.75 -23.73
CA ARG A 7 1.89 15.00 -23.39
C ARG A 7 1.53 14.04 -24.52
N PHE A 8 1.31 12.76 -24.18
CA PHE A 8 0.87 11.71 -25.11
C PHE A 8 -0.08 10.74 -24.39
N PHE A 9 -0.90 10.03 -25.16
CA PHE A 9 -1.75 8.93 -24.68
C PHE A 9 -1.11 7.60 -25.05
N LEU A 10 -1.29 6.58 -24.22
CA LEU A 10 -0.90 5.21 -24.53
C LEU A 10 -2.07 4.46 -25.17
N SER A 11 -1.80 3.60 -26.15
CA SER A 11 -2.84 2.80 -26.81
C SER A 11 -3.63 1.94 -25.82
N CYS A 12 -2.96 1.34 -24.82
CA CYS A 12 -3.57 0.50 -23.77
C CYS A 12 -4.62 1.25 -22.92
N ASP A 13 -4.46 2.56 -22.77
CA ASP A 13 -5.33 3.38 -21.91
C ASP A 13 -6.61 3.80 -22.64
N ILE A 14 -6.65 3.70 -23.98
CA ILE A 14 -7.79 4.14 -24.79
C ILE A 14 -8.83 3.02 -24.90
N ASN A 15 -9.85 3.10 -24.06
CA ASN A 15 -10.99 2.18 -24.02
C ASN A 15 -12.13 2.58 -24.98
N LEU A 16 -11.80 3.13 -26.16
CA LEU A 16 -12.75 3.52 -27.20
C LEU A 16 -12.70 2.55 -28.40
N PRO A 17 -13.83 2.30 -29.09
CA PRO A 17 -13.82 1.50 -30.31
C PRO A 17 -13.02 2.19 -31.41
N VAL A 18 -12.40 1.41 -32.30
CA VAL A 18 -11.68 1.92 -33.45
C VAL A 18 -12.67 2.49 -34.45
N THR A 19 -12.57 3.79 -34.70
CA THR A 19 -13.48 4.57 -35.53
C THR A 19 -12.71 5.35 -36.58
N PHE A 20 -13.24 5.38 -37.81
CA PHE A 20 -12.69 6.14 -38.92
C PHE A 20 -13.80 6.45 -39.92
N ARG A 21 -13.61 7.50 -40.73
CA ARG A 21 -14.59 7.98 -41.70
C ARG A 21 -14.11 7.70 -43.12
N VAL A 22 -14.92 6.99 -43.90
CA VAL A 22 -14.67 6.79 -45.33
C VAL A 22 -15.24 8.00 -46.06
N ASP A 23 -14.37 8.85 -46.62
CA ASP A 23 -14.76 10.17 -47.15
C ASP A 23 -15.22 10.04 -48.60
N ARG A 24 -14.29 9.83 -49.53
CA ARG A 24 -14.56 9.82 -50.97
C ARG A 24 -13.56 9.00 -51.78
N LEU A 25 -13.96 8.64 -53.00
CA LEU A 25 -13.12 8.06 -54.04
C LEU A 25 -12.66 9.16 -55.01
N GLU A 26 -11.36 9.27 -55.24
CA GLU A 26 -10.76 10.19 -56.20
C GLU A 26 -10.13 9.42 -57.37
N GLY A 27 -10.44 9.83 -58.60
CA GLY A 27 -9.88 9.26 -59.82
C GLY A 27 -10.95 8.81 -60.82
N THR A 28 -10.53 8.59 -62.07
CA THR A 28 -11.43 8.11 -63.12
C THR A 28 -11.57 6.59 -63.05
N LEU A 29 -12.79 6.10 -62.88
CA LEU A 29 -13.08 4.67 -62.95
C LEU A 29 -12.75 4.13 -64.35
N PRO A 30 -12.16 2.93 -64.47
CA PRO A 30 -11.99 2.29 -65.76
C PRO A 30 -13.36 1.98 -66.36
N SER A 31 -13.59 2.44 -67.61
CA SER A 31 -14.80 2.11 -68.38
C SER A 31 -14.87 0.59 -68.60
N THR A 32 -15.92 -0.04 -68.09
CA THR A 32 -16.28 -1.43 -68.38
C THR A 32 -16.77 -1.54 -69.84
N LYS A 33 -15.83 -1.64 -70.80
CA LYS A 33 -16.18 -2.16 -72.12
C LYS A 33 -16.42 -3.66 -71.98
N SER A 34 -17.68 -4.11 -72.03
CA SER A 34 -17.94 -5.54 -72.16
C SER A 34 -17.35 -6.02 -73.48
N ALA A 35 -16.32 -6.86 -73.41
CA ALA A 35 -15.93 -7.69 -74.54
C ALA A 35 -17.03 -8.74 -74.72
N ASN A 36 -18.10 -8.40 -75.46
CA ASN A 36 -18.85 -9.27 -76.37
C ASN A 36 -20.14 -8.60 -76.87
N SER A 37 -20.48 -8.93 -78.12
CA SER A 37 -21.65 -8.57 -78.94
C SER A 37 -21.74 -7.13 -79.45
N GLY A 38 -21.60 -7.00 -80.77
CA GLY A 38 -22.06 -5.83 -81.51
C GLY A 38 -23.57 -5.84 -81.76
N ILE A 39 -24.03 -4.71 -82.29
CA ILE A 39 -25.37 -4.34 -82.80
C ILE A 39 -26.17 -3.42 -81.85
N ASP A 40 -26.22 -2.16 -82.30
CA ASP A 40 -27.23 -1.10 -82.21
C ASP A 40 -27.92 -0.65 -80.89
N SER A 41 -27.68 0.64 -80.62
CA SER A 41 -28.59 1.67 -80.12
C SER A 41 -28.95 1.72 -78.63
N THR A 42 -28.70 2.90 -78.04
CA THR A 42 -28.92 3.35 -76.64
C THR A 42 -28.01 2.72 -75.58
N THR A 43 -26.72 3.09 -75.61
CA THR A 43 -25.85 2.99 -74.44
C THR A 43 -26.33 3.96 -73.35
N GLU A 44 -27.26 3.52 -72.50
CA GLU A 44 -27.33 4.07 -71.14
C GLU A 44 -26.02 3.71 -70.45
N GLU A 45 -25.16 4.69 -70.18
CA GLU A 45 -24.02 4.52 -69.27
C GLU A 45 -24.57 4.06 -67.91
N ARG A 46 -24.50 2.75 -67.63
CA ARG A 46 -24.81 2.23 -66.30
C ARG A 46 -23.86 2.87 -65.30
N LYS A 47 -24.41 3.66 -64.38
CA LYS A 47 -23.65 4.24 -63.26
C LYS A 47 -23.27 3.10 -62.31
N ALA A 48 -21.98 2.98 -62.00
CA ALA A 48 -21.50 2.00 -61.04
C ALA A 48 -22.06 2.32 -59.64
N GLU A 49 -22.47 1.30 -58.89
CA GLU A 49 -22.99 1.44 -57.53
C GLU A 49 -21.98 0.88 -56.55
N LEU A 50 -21.34 1.75 -55.77
CA LEU A 50 -20.13 1.41 -55.04
C LEU A 50 -20.33 1.34 -53.53
N TYR A 51 -19.70 0.36 -52.88
CA TYR A 51 -19.52 0.32 -51.44
C TYR A 51 -18.09 -0.08 -51.07
N VAL A 52 -17.67 0.28 -49.86
CA VAL A 52 -16.35 -0.05 -49.30
C VAL A 52 -16.52 -1.04 -48.17
N GLU A 53 -15.84 -2.18 -48.28
CA GLU A 53 -15.71 -3.16 -47.21
C GLU A 53 -14.42 -2.89 -46.41
N CYS A 54 -14.57 -2.75 -45.10
CA CYS A 54 -13.49 -2.46 -44.17
C CYS A 54 -13.26 -3.66 -43.24
N ALA A 55 -12.09 -4.27 -43.30
CA ALA A 55 -11.70 -5.39 -42.45
C ALA A 55 -10.44 -5.05 -41.65
N LEU A 56 -10.41 -5.42 -40.37
CA LEU A 56 -9.24 -5.28 -39.51
C LEU A 56 -8.47 -6.60 -39.49
N TYR A 57 -7.15 -6.49 -39.61
CA TYR A 57 -6.23 -7.61 -39.44
C TYR A 57 -5.26 -7.30 -38.31
N ILE A 58 -5.11 -8.23 -37.39
CA ILE A 58 -4.13 -8.16 -36.28
C ILE A 58 -3.12 -9.28 -36.52
N ASP A 59 -1.85 -8.91 -36.66
CA ASP A 59 -0.72 -9.81 -36.88
C ASP A 59 -0.94 -10.83 -38.01
N GLY A 60 -1.64 -10.40 -39.08
CA GLY A 60 -1.93 -11.20 -40.26
C GLY A 60 -3.23 -12.01 -40.22
N ALA A 61 -3.92 -12.07 -39.07
CA ALA A 61 -5.21 -12.75 -38.93
C ALA A 61 -6.38 -11.75 -39.02
N PRO A 62 -7.48 -12.09 -39.71
CA PRO A 62 -8.68 -11.27 -39.72
C PRO A 62 -9.27 -11.20 -38.31
N PHE A 63 -9.53 -9.99 -37.83
CA PHE A 63 -10.00 -9.73 -36.48
C PHE A 63 -11.34 -8.98 -36.52
N GLY A 64 -12.38 -9.61 -35.99
CA GLY A 64 -13.75 -9.07 -36.03
C GLY A 64 -14.47 -9.30 -37.37
N LEU A 65 -15.67 -8.76 -37.49
CA LEU A 65 -16.49 -8.84 -38.71
C LEU A 65 -16.16 -7.66 -39.63
N PRO A 66 -16.03 -7.87 -40.95
CA PRO A 66 -15.90 -6.77 -41.91
C PRO A 66 -17.14 -5.87 -41.87
N THR A 67 -16.92 -4.55 -41.84
CA THR A 67 -17.99 -3.54 -41.85
C THR A 67 -18.06 -2.89 -43.23
N LYS A 68 -19.26 -2.71 -43.77
CA LYS A 68 -19.49 -2.13 -45.10
C LYS A 68 -20.06 -0.73 -44.99
N THR A 69 -19.68 0.16 -45.90
CA THR A 69 -20.37 1.44 -46.08
C THR A 69 -21.71 1.23 -46.77
N ARG A 70 -22.56 2.27 -46.74
CA ARG A 70 -23.73 2.38 -47.60
C ARG A 70 -23.35 2.32 -49.09
N LEU A 71 -24.30 1.90 -49.91
CA LEU A 71 -24.17 1.89 -51.37
C LEU A 71 -24.35 3.32 -51.90
N GLU A 72 -23.45 3.77 -52.78
CA GLU A 72 -23.46 5.11 -53.36
C GLU A 72 -23.51 5.02 -54.90
N SER A 73 -24.46 5.72 -55.52
CA SER A 73 -24.78 5.61 -56.96
C SER A 73 -24.61 6.94 -57.75
N THR A 74 -24.01 7.97 -57.13
CA THR A 74 -24.03 9.34 -57.65
C THR A 74 -22.65 9.94 -58.01
N GLY A 75 -22.36 10.05 -59.31
CA GLY A 75 -21.49 11.07 -59.93
C GLY A 75 -19.96 10.89 -59.86
N PRO A 76 -19.16 11.79 -60.51
CA PRO A 76 -17.71 11.63 -60.71
C PRO A 76 -16.83 11.69 -59.43
N LEU A 77 -17.46 11.77 -58.26
CA LEU A 77 -16.84 11.86 -56.94
C LEU A 77 -17.72 11.07 -55.96
N TYR A 78 -17.57 9.75 -55.93
CA TYR A 78 -18.26 8.91 -54.95
C TYR A 78 -17.90 9.39 -53.55
N CYS A 79 -18.89 9.86 -52.78
CA CYS A 79 -18.71 10.46 -51.47
C CYS A 79 -19.63 9.77 -50.47
N TRP A 80 -19.05 8.95 -49.60
CA TRP A 80 -19.80 8.26 -48.55
C TRP A 80 -19.95 9.13 -47.31
N ASN A 81 -18.87 9.84 -46.93
CA ASN A 81 -18.78 10.62 -45.70
C ASN A 81 -19.33 9.87 -44.47
N GLU A 82 -19.04 8.56 -44.39
CA GLU A 82 -19.66 7.66 -43.42
C GLU A 82 -18.67 7.26 -42.33
N LEU A 83 -19.10 7.35 -41.07
CA LEU A 83 -18.32 6.96 -39.91
C LEU A 83 -18.49 5.45 -39.66
N ILE A 84 -17.40 4.70 -39.84
CA ILE A 84 -17.34 3.26 -39.58
C ILE A 84 -16.77 3.04 -38.19
N THR A 85 -17.46 2.19 -37.41
CA THR A 85 -17.03 1.77 -36.07
C THR A 85 -16.79 0.26 -36.07
N LEU A 86 -15.58 -0.15 -35.71
CA LEU A 86 -15.23 -1.56 -35.54
C LEU A 86 -15.54 -2.02 -34.11
N SER A 87 -15.74 -3.33 -33.93
CA SER A 87 -15.98 -3.93 -32.61
C SER A 87 -14.74 -3.95 -31.70
N THR A 88 -13.55 -3.76 -32.27
CA THR A 88 -12.27 -3.73 -31.58
C THR A 88 -12.00 -2.37 -30.95
N LYS A 89 -11.36 -2.34 -29.77
CA LYS A 89 -10.95 -1.11 -29.11
C LYS A 89 -9.49 -0.78 -29.41
N TYR A 90 -9.12 0.50 -29.28
CA TYR A 90 -7.73 0.93 -29.47
C TYR A 90 -6.72 0.23 -28.54
N ARG A 91 -7.15 -0.17 -27.34
CA ARG A 91 -6.32 -0.94 -26.38
C ARG A 91 -6.01 -2.38 -26.79
N ASP A 92 -6.79 -2.95 -27.69
CA ASP A 92 -6.64 -4.34 -28.14
C ASP A 92 -5.78 -4.43 -29.42
N LEU A 93 -5.37 -3.28 -29.98
CA LEU A 93 -4.55 -3.22 -31.18
C LEU A 93 -3.08 -3.53 -30.87
N THR A 94 -2.41 -4.21 -31.79
CA THR A 94 -0.96 -4.44 -31.81
C THR A 94 -0.24 -3.42 -32.71
N ALA A 95 1.09 -3.32 -32.59
CA ALA A 95 1.92 -2.47 -33.47
C ALA A 95 1.74 -2.79 -34.96
N HIS A 96 1.38 -4.05 -35.28
CA HIS A 96 1.21 -4.53 -36.66
C HIS A 96 -0.25 -4.60 -37.11
N SER A 97 -1.19 -3.99 -36.38
CA SER A 97 -2.59 -3.93 -36.78
C SER A 97 -2.78 -3.17 -38.11
N GLN A 98 -3.48 -3.79 -39.05
CA GLN A 98 -3.72 -3.31 -40.41
C GLN A 98 -5.21 -3.14 -40.68
N LEU A 99 -5.58 -2.05 -41.35
CA LEU A 99 -6.91 -1.85 -41.91
C LEU A 99 -6.86 -2.13 -43.41
N ALA A 100 -7.65 -3.12 -43.85
CA ALA A 100 -7.83 -3.50 -45.24
C ALA A 100 -9.17 -2.95 -45.76
N LEU A 101 -9.13 -2.23 -46.87
CA LEU A 101 -10.26 -1.53 -47.47
C LEU A 101 -10.43 -2.00 -48.90
N THR A 102 -11.56 -2.61 -49.24
CA THR A 102 -11.86 -3.10 -50.59
C THR A 102 -13.08 -2.40 -51.16
N VAL A 103 -12.95 -1.85 -52.37
CA VAL A 103 -14.06 -1.18 -53.06
C VAL A 103 -14.72 -2.15 -54.03
N TRP A 104 -16.04 -2.27 -53.91
CA TRP A 104 -16.87 -3.16 -54.70
C TRP A 104 -17.91 -2.39 -55.52
N ASP A 105 -18.18 -2.85 -56.73
CA ASP A 105 -19.22 -2.42 -57.65
C ASP A 105 -20.30 -3.50 -57.75
N VAL A 106 -21.54 -3.13 -57.41
CA VAL A 106 -22.68 -4.04 -57.38
C VAL A 106 -23.41 -4.09 -58.73
N SER A 107 -23.08 -3.21 -59.67
CA SER A 107 -23.76 -3.12 -60.97
C SER A 107 -23.42 -4.29 -61.92
N CYS A 108 -22.39 -5.07 -61.62
CA CYS A 108 -21.94 -6.23 -62.39
C CYS A 108 -22.56 -7.53 -61.81
N GLY A 109 -23.69 -7.98 -62.38
CA GLY A 109 -24.53 -9.05 -61.84
C GLY A 109 -24.01 -10.49 -61.88
N LYS A 110 -22.69 -10.75 -61.83
CA LYS A 110 -22.05 -12.06 -61.56
C LYS A 110 -20.53 -11.88 -61.48
N ASP A 111 -19.96 -12.20 -60.31
CA ASP A 111 -18.53 -12.38 -59.99
C ASP A 111 -17.52 -11.61 -60.86
N ASP A 112 -17.37 -10.32 -60.59
CA ASP A 112 -16.10 -9.57 -60.53
C ASP A 112 -16.40 -8.06 -60.37
N GLY A 113 -17.23 -7.71 -59.37
CA GLY A 113 -17.44 -6.33 -58.95
C GLY A 113 -16.24 -5.72 -58.22
N LEU A 114 -15.04 -6.31 -58.29
CA LEU A 114 -13.89 -5.85 -57.54
C LEU A 114 -13.22 -4.69 -58.27
N ILE A 115 -13.34 -3.48 -57.74
CA ILE A 115 -12.62 -2.33 -58.27
C ILE A 115 -11.17 -2.36 -57.81
N GLY A 116 -10.95 -2.57 -56.52
CA GLY A 116 -9.60 -2.67 -55.96
C GLY A 116 -9.52 -2.49 -54.45
N GLY A 117 -8.39 -2.88 -53.89
CA GLY A 117 -8.13 -2.91 -52.47
C GLY A 117 -6.92 -2.06 -52.06
N ALA A 118 -6.93 -1.61 -50.81
CA ALA A 118 -5.81 -0.95 -50.16
C ALA A 118 -5.70 -1.33 -48.68
N THR A 119 -4.48 -1.60 -48.23
CA THR A 119 -4.18 -1.94 -46.84
C THR A 119 -3.28 -0.89 -46.21
N ILE A 120 -3.58 -0.47 -44.98
CA ILE A 120 -2.79 0.50 -44.21
C ILE A 120 -2.58 0.04 -42.77
N LEU A 121 -1.32 0.09 -42.31
CA LEU A 121 -0.99 -0.07 -40.88
C LEU A 121 -1.59 1.07 -40.05
N LEU A 122 -2.24 0.77 -38.93
CA LEU A 122 -2.78 1.79 -38.03
C LEU A 122 -1.68 2.57 -37.30
N PHE A 123 -0.55 1.91 -37.01
CA PHE A 123 0.63 2.55 -36.43
C PHE A 123 1.70 2.85 -37.49
N ASN A 124 2.49 3.90 -37.28
CA ASN A 124 3.64 4.23 -38.11
C ASN A 124 4.92 3.53 -37.59
N SER A 125 6.05 3.68 -38.31
CA SER A 125 7.34 3.10 -37.91
C SER A 125 7.92 3.65 -36.59
N LYS A 126 7.33 4.71 -36.03
CA LYS A 126 7.65 5.27 -34.71
C LYS A 126 6.66 4.82 -33.63
N ALA A 127 5.87 3.78 -33.90
CA ALA A 127 4.85 3.27 -32.99
C ALA A 127 3.77 4.30 -32.61
N GLN A 128 3.50 5.29 -33.49
CA GLN A 128 2.44 6.29 -33.27
C GLN A 128 1.23 5.98 -34.13
N LEU A 129 0.04 6.14 -33.55
CA LEU A 129 -1.22 5.96 -34.26
C LEU A 129 -1.34 6.99 -35.39
N LYS A 130 -1.76 6.55 -36.58
CA LYS A 130 -2.04 7.43 -37.71
C LYS A 130 -3.39 8.12 -37.49
N THR A 131 -3.41 9.44 -37.64
CA THR A 131 -4.58 10.28 -37.42
C THR A 131 -4.80 11.24 -38.60
N GLY A 132 -6.04 11.72 -38.75
CA GLY A 132 -6.47 12.63 -39.82
C GLY A 132 -6.58 11.95 -41.18
N LYS A 133 -6.76 12.78 -42.23
CA LYS A 133 -7.00 12.34 -43.61
C LYS A 133 -5.80 11.60 -44.21
N GLN A 134 -6.06 10.42 -44.75
CA GLN A 134 -5.12 9.56 -45.44
C GLN A 134 -5.67 9.21 -46.82
N LYS A 135 -4.91 9.55 -47.85
CA LYS A 135 -5.17 9.14 -49.23
C LYS A 135 -4.48 7.81 -49.50
N LEU A 136 -5.25 6.79 -49.88
CA LEU A 136 -4.81 5.41 -50.09
C LEU A 136 -4.92 5.05 -51.57
N ARG A 137 -3.83 4.61 -52.20
CA ARG A 137 -3.87 4.12 -53.59
C ARG A 137 -4.57 2.77 -53.64
N LEU A 138 -5.59 2.65 -54.48
CA LEU A 138 -6.27 1.38 -54.73
C LEU A 138 -5.51 0.57 -55.79
N TRP A 139 -5.36 -0.72 -55.54
CA TRP A 139 -4.80 -1.67 -56.47
C TRP A 139 -5.92 -2.32 -57.27
N LEU A 140 -6.02 -1.95 -58.56
CA LEU A 140 -7.11 -2.38 -59.43
C LEU A 140 -7.19 -3.91 -59.53
N GLY A 141 -8.39 -4.47 -59.39
CA GLY A 141 -8.65 -5.91 -59.52
C GLY A 141 -8.01 -6.80 -58.44
N LYS A 142 -7.49 -6.23 -57.34
CA LYS A 142 -6.94 -6.98 -56.21
C LYS A 142 -7.69 -6.66 -54.92
N GLN A 143 -8.08 -7.69 -54.16
CA GLN A 143 -8.70 -7.51 -52.84
C GLN A 143 -7.65 -7.09 -51.81
N ALA A 144 -8.03 -6.26 -50.84
CA ALA A 144 -7.12 -5.85 -49.79
C ALA A 144 -6.77 -7.05 -48.88
N ASP A 145 -5.48 -7.28 -48.68
CA ASP A 145 -4.98 -8.39 -47.86
C ASP A 145 -4.37 -7.90 -46.53
N GLY A 146 -4.43 -8.75 -45.51
CA GLY A 146 -3.78 -8.52 -44.22
C GLY A 146 -2.37 -9.11 -44.11
N SER A 147 -1.76 -9.53 -45.23
CA SER A 147 -0.46 -10.21 -45.20
C SER A 147 0.66 -9.27 -44.76
N PHE A 148 1.75 -9.84 -44.23
CA PHE A 148 2.93 -9.06 -43.80
C PHE A 148 4.18 -9.56 -44.55
N PRO A 149 4.67 -8.86 -45.59
CA PRO A 149 4.19 -7.58 -46.15
C PRO A 149 2.96 -7.70 -47.07
N THR A 150 2.06 -6.72 -47.02
CA THR A 150 0.81 -6.67 -47.82
C THR A 150 1.10 -6.57 -49.32
N THR A 151 0.28 -7.25 -50.13
CA THR A 151 0.33 -7.18 -51.60
C THR A 151 -0.40 -5.97 -52.16
N THR A 152 -1.21 -5.28 -51.33
CA THR A 152 -1.98 -4.07 -51.68
C THR A 152 -1.64 -2.87 -50.76
N PRO A 153 -0.38 -2.39 -50.69
CA PRO A 153 -0.02 -1.28 -49.80
C PRO A 153 -0.72 0.02 -50.24
N GLY A 154 -1.52 0.60 -49.35
CA GLY A 154 -2.23 1.86 -49.62
C GLY A 154 -1.32 3.08 -49.66
N LYS A 155 -0.13 3.01 -49.03
CA LYS A 155 0.92 4.04 -49.12
C LYS A 155 2.11 3.49 -49.92
N VAL A 156 2.44 4.17 -51.01
CA VAL A 156 3.47 3.74 -51.97
C VAL A 156 4.89 4.04 -51.42
N PRO A 157 5.91 3.22 -51.72
CA PRO A 157 7.30 3.44 -51.27
C PRO A 157 7.91 4.77 -51.75
N ARG A 158 8.92 5.26 -51.01
CA ARG A 158 9.57 6.57 -51.24
C ARG A 158 10.18 6.74 -52.65
N GLN A 159 10.50 5.66 -53.35
CA GLN A 159 11.07 5.74 -54.71
C GLN A 159 10.04 6.16 -55.79
N GLU A 160 8.73 6.01 -55.54
CA GLU A 160 7.63 6.43 -56.44
C GLU A 160 6.86 7.66 -55.91
N CYS A 161 7.31 8.23 -54.79
CA CYS A 161 6.70 9.39 -54.11
C CYS A 161 6.89 10.66 -54.97
N GLY A 162 5.87 11.07 -55.71
CA GLY A 162 5.85 12.36 -56.44
C GLY A 162 5.83 13.59 -55.51
N GLU A 163 6.01 14.78 -56.10
CA GLU A 163 5.93 16.08 -55.40
C GLU A 163 4.53 16.29 -54.77
N LEU A 164 3.46 15.74 -55.38
CA LEU A 164 2.11 15.66 -54.83
C LEU A 164 2.01 15.05 -53.41
N GLU A 165 2.65 13.92 -53.16
CA GLU A 165 2.56 13.21 -51.87
C GLU A 165 3.39 13.92 -50.77
N ARG A 166 4.45 14.63 -51.17
CA ARG A 166 5.24 15.51 -50.28
C ARG A 166 4.40 16.70 -49.83
N LEU A 167 3.69 17.35 -50.75
CA LEU A 167 2.80 18.46 -50.46
C LEU A 167 1.63 18.05 -49.56
N GLU A 168 1.09 16.85 -49.73
CA GLU A 168 0.01 16.33 -48.88
C GLU A 168 0.48 16.03 -47.44
N LYS A 169 1.69 15.47 -47.29
CA LYS A 169 2.30 15.29 -45.95
C LYS A 169 2.48 16.63 -45.23
N LEU A 170 2.79 17.71 -45.96
CA LEU A 170 2.92 19.06 -45.42
C LEU A 170 1.55 19.71 -45.13
N ALA A 171 0.56 19.54 -46.00
CA ALA A 171 -0.81 19.97 -45.76
C ALA A 171 -1.40 19.33 -44.49
N ASN A 172 -1.22 18.02 -44.32
CA ASN A 172 -1.63 17.31 -43.10
C ASN A 172 -0.88 17.80 -41.85
N LYS A 173 0.36 18.30 -41.97
CA LYS A 173 1.07 18.92 -40.83
C LYS A 173 0.51 20.31 -40.51
N TYR A 174 0.14 21.08 -41.52
CA TYR A 174 -0.51 22.36 -41.39
C TYR A 174 -1.89 22.24 -40.74
N GLU A 175 -2.75 21.33 -41.22
CA GLU A 175 -4.07 21.05 -40.63
C GLU A 175 -3.99 20.57 -39.17
N ARG A 176 -2.88 19.91 -38.79
CA ARG A 176 -2.61 19.48 -37.40
C ARG A 176 -1.98 20.56 -36.52
N GLY A 177 -1.85 21.80 -36.99
CA GLY A 177 -1.23 22.91 -36.25
C GLY A 177 0.27 22.74 -35.97
N GLN A 178 0.94 21.82 -36.67
CA GLN A 178 2.40 21.62 -36.54
C GLN A 178 3.22 22.63 -37.36
N ILE A 179 2.53 23.39 -38.21
CA ILE A 179 3.06 24.53 -38.98
C ILE A 179 2.21 25.73 -38.54
N GLN A 180 2.85 26.83 -38.16
CA GLN A 180 2.12 28.03 -37.73
C GLN A 180 1.41 28.67 -38.94
N PRO A 181 0.12 29.02 -38.82
CA PRO A 181 -0.62 29.70 -39.87
C PRO A 181 -0.14 31.14 -40.03
N VAL A 182 0.07 31.56 -41.28
CA VAL A 182 0.45 32.90 -41.70
C VAL A 182 -0.44 33.28 -42.89
N ASP A 183 -1.57 33.94 -42.62
CA ASP A 183 -2.67 34.15 -43.57
C ASP A 183 -2.28 34.61 -44.98
N TRP A 184 -1.34 35.56 -45.09
CA TRP A 184 -0.91 36.09 -46.39
C TRP A 184 -0.05 35.09 -47.16
N LEU A 185 0.80 34.33 -46.47
CA LEU A 185 1.68 33.32 -47.05
C LEU A 185 0.85 32.10 -47.42
N ASP A 186 -0.03 31.64 -46.52
CA ASP A 186 -0.89 30.47 -46.73
C ASP A 186 -1.73 30.60 -47.99
N ARG A 187 -2.34 31.76 -48.25
CA ARG A 187 -3.08 32.02 -49.51
C ARG A 187 -2.21 31.86 -50.76
N LEU A 188 -0.95 32.27 -50.72
CA LEU A 188 0.00 32.10 -51.82
C LEU A 188 0.46 30.64 -51.94
N THR A 189 0.73 29.98 -50.82
CA THR A 189 1.14 28.57 -50.77
C THR A 189 0.03 27.64 -51.26
N PHE A 190 -1.22 27.83 -50.84
CA PHE A 190 -2.35 27.03 -51.33
C PHE A 190 -2.57 27.22 -52.83
N LYS A 191 -2.49 28.45 -53.34
CA LYS A 191 -2.58 28.74 -54.77
C LYS A 191 -1.43 28.14 -55.58
N ALA A 192 -0.22 28.10 -55.01
CA ALA A 192 0.93 27.43 -55.60
C ALA A 192 0.78 25.89 -55.57
N MET A 193 0.25 25.35 -54.47
CA MET A 193 -0.06 23.92 -54.33
C MET A 193 -1.09 23.46 -55.34
N GLU A 194 -2.15 24.24 -55.60
CA GLU A 194 -3.13 23.94 -56.66
C GLU A 194 -2.49 23.92 -58.05
N ARG A 195 -1.65 24.90 -58.38
CA ARG A 195 -0.91 24.92 -59.66
C ARG A 195 0.03 23.73 -59.84
N ILE A 196 0.65 23.26 -58.75
CA ILE A 196 1.51 22.06 -58.78
C ILE A 196 0.63 20.81 -58.96
N LYS A 197 -0.50 20.73 -58.26
CA LYS A 197 -1.49 19.63 -58.41
C LYS A 197 -2.00 19.52 -59.84
N GLU A 198 -2.38 20.63 -60.47
CA GLU A 198 -2.83 20.68 -61.86
C GLU A 198 -1.72 20.24 -62.82
N ARG A 199 -0.49 20.73 -62.62
CA ARG A 199 0.67 20.40 -63.47
C ARG A 199 1.07 18.93 -63.38
N GLU A 200 0.96 18.29 -62.22
CA GLU A 200 1.23 16.86 -62.06
C GLU A 200 0.09 15.99 -62.58
N SER A 201 -1.18 16.41 -62.41
CA SER A 201 -2.35 15.76 -63.00
C SER A 201 -2.27 15.69 -64.54
N LEU A 202 -1.67 16.71 -65.17
CA LEU A 202 -1.42 16.75 -66.62
C LEU A 202 -0.24 15.87 -67.08
N LYS A 203 0.72 15.56 -66.19
CA LYS A 203 1.91 14.74 -66.52
C LYS A 203 1.68 13.25 -66.31
N ASN A 204 0.98 12.89 -65.24
CA ASN A 204 0.58 11.52 -64.93
C ASN A 204 -0.88 11.38 -65.35
N GLY A 205 -1.13 10.91 -66.59
CA GLY A 205 -2.49 10.56 -67.00
C GLY A 205 -3.18 9.76 -65.89
N SER A 206 -4.41 10.14 -65.53
CA SER A 206 -5.13 9.78 -64.30
C SER A 206 -5.44 8.28 -64.15
N SER A 207 -4.42 7.43 -64.06
CA SER A 207 -4.57 5.97 -64.14
C SER A 207 -4.71 5.29 -62.77
N HIS A 208 -4.70 6.05 -61.66
CA HIS A 208 -4.80 5.48 -60.31
C HIS A 208 -6.00 6.02 -59.55
N LEU A 209 -6.75 5.10 -58.95
CA LEU A 209 -7.83 5.40 -58.02
C LEU A 209 -7.29 5.56 -56.61
N TYR A 210 -7.83 6.51 -55.87
CA TYR A 210 -7.47 6.77 -54.50
C TYR A 210 -8.69 6.81 -53.59
N LEU A 211 -8.63 6.10 -52.47
CA LEU A 211 -9.64 6.17 -51.42
C LEU A 211 -9.17 7.11 -50.31
N VAL A 212 -9.97 8.11 -49.96
CA VAL A 212 -9.69 9.04 -48.86
C VAL A 212 -10.38 8.56 -47.60
N VAL A 213 -9.60 8.29 -46.55
CA VAL A 213 -10.08 7.84 -45.23
C VAL A 213 -9.58 8.79 -44.16
N ASP A 214 -10.45 9.18 -43.24
CA ASP A 214 -10.14 10.09 -42.14
C ASP A 214 -10.15 9.34 -40.80
N PHE A 215 -8.97 9.20 -40.19
CA PHE A 215 -8.83 8.55 -38.89
C PHE A 215 -9.06 9.54 -37.75
N CYS A 216 -9.70 9.09 -36.67
CA CYS A 216 -9.95 9.93 -35.50
C CYS A 216 -8.67 10.59 -34.96
N SER A 217 -8.77 11.88 -34.66
CA SER A 217 -7.74 12.64 -33.98
C SER A 217 -7.97 12.64 -32.47
N PHE A 218 -6.88 12.62 -31.72
CA PHE A 218 -6.87 12.75 -30.26
C PHE A 218 -6.20 14.08 -29.90
N GLU A 219 -6.53 14.63 -28.72
CA GLU A 219 -5.95 15.88 -28.20
C GLU A 219 -4.42 15.80 -28.08
N HIS A 220 -3.90 14.62 -27.74
CA HIS A 220 -2.48 14.33 -27.68
C HIS A 220 -2.13 13.12 -28.56
N ARG A 221 -0.85 12.98 -28.90
CA ARG A 221 -0.38 11.87 -29.75
C ARG A 221 -0.60 10.55 -29.04
N VAL A 222 -1.06 9.54 -29.77
CA VAL A 222 -1.19 8.17 -29.24
C VAL A 222 0.04 7.36 -29.60
N VAL A 223 0.71 6.79 -28.59
CA VAL A 223 1.87 5.91 -28.71
C VAL A 223 1.48 4.50 -28.33
N PHE A 224 1.93 3.51 -29.11
CA PHE A 224 1.66 2.11 -28.85
C PHE A 224 2.40 1.60 -27.60
N GLN A 225 1.69 0.88 -26.75
CA GLN A 225 2.23 0.12 -25.63
C GLN A 225 1.38 -1.14 -25.37
N GLU A 226 2.03 -2.29 -25.15
CA GLU A 226 1.36 -3.54 -24.79
C GLU A 226 0.89 -3.53 -23.33
N SER A 227 -0.28 -4.11 -23.07
CA SER A 227 -0.82 -4.29 -21.72
C SER A 227 -0.32 -5.63 -21.15
N GLY A 228 0.79 -5.64 -20.41
CA GLY A 228 1.32 -6.85 -19.75
C GLY A 228 2.82 -6.80 -19.53
N ALA A 229 3.31 -7.54 -18.53
CA ALA A 229 4.68 -7.58 -17.99
C ALA A 229 5.74 -6.86 -18.84
N ASN A 230 6.19 -5.71 -18.32
CA ASN A 230 7.35 -4.99 -18.81
C ASN A 230 8.58 -5.92 -18.78
N PHE A 231 8.84 -6.64 -19.86
CA PHE A 231 10.21 -7.07 -20.15
C PHE A 231 10.97 -5.82 -20.58
N ILE A 232 11.33 -4.98 -19.61
CA ILE A 232 12.46 -4.07 -19.79
C ILE A 232 13.63 -5.03 -19.96
N LEU A 233 14.00 -5.30 -21.21
CA LEU A 233 15.29 -5.90 -21.51
C LEU A 233 16.32 -5.03 -20.79
N PRO A 234 17.06 -5.59 -19.80
CA PRO A 234 18.08 -4.82 -19.12
C PRO A 234 19.02 -4.28 -20.20
N SER A 235 19.33 -2.99 -20.13
CA SER A 235 20.45 -2.41 -20.89
C SER A 235 21.65 -3.36 -20.73
N PRO A 236 22.37 -3.71 -21.81
CA PRO A 236 23.54 -4.57 -21.67
C PRO A 236 24.50 -3.90 -20.68
N ILE A 237 24.65 -4.52 -19.51
CA ILE A 237 25.54 -4.04 -18.45
C ILE A 237 26.93 -4.10 -19.03
N ALA A 238 27.49 -2.93 -19.37
CA ALA A 238 28.90 -2.82 -19.69
C ALA A 238 29.65 -3.33 -18.46
N SER A 239 30.48 -4.35 -18.65
CA SER A 239 31.29 -4.98 -17.62
C SER A 239 32.33 -3.99 -17.08
N SER A 240 31.92 -3.14 -16.15
CA SER A 240 32.81 -2.44 -15.21
C SER A 240 32.74 -3.17 -13.86
N ASN A 241 33.88 -3.28 -13.17
CA ASN A 241 34.00 -3.87 -11.83
C ASN A 241 33.43 -2.94 -10.73
N GLU A 242 32.42 -2.13 -11.04
CA GLU A 242 31.76 -1.26 -10.07
C GLU A 242 30.50 -1.91 -9.52
N LEU A 243 30.25 -1.72 -8.22
CA LEU A 243 29.00 -2.11 -7.60
C LEU A 243 27.85 -1.28 -8.18
N VAL A 244 27.07 -1.87 -9.08
CA VAL A 244 25.88 -1.22 -9.67
C VAL A 244 24.65 -1.61 -8.87
N ILE A 245 23.86 -0.62 -8.46
CA ILE A 245 22.53 -0.85 -7.91
C ILE A 245 21.61 -1.23 -9.07
N VAL A 246 21.28 -2.52 -9.17
CA VAL A 246 20.29 -3.01 -10.13
C VAL A 246 18.91 -2.88 -9.51
N TRP A 247 18.05 -2.10 -10.14
CA TRP A 247 16.64 -2.05 -9.77
C TRP A 247 15.96 -3.31 -10.28
N ASP A 248 15.65 -4.23 -9.38
CA ASP A 248 14.88 -5.43 -9.68
C ASP A 248 13.41 -5.22 -9.25
N PRO A 249 12.50 -4.94 -10.20
CA PRO A 249 11.06 -4.78 -9.91
C PRO A 249 10.37 -6.06 -9.44
N GLU A 250 11.04 -7.20 -9.46
CA GLU A 250 10.53 -8.50 -9.06
C GLU A 250 11.02 -8.95 -7.68
N VAL A 251 11.98 -8.24 -7.07
CA VAL A 251 12.41 -8.52 -5.68
C VAL A 251 11.21 -8.41 -4.74
N GLY A 252 10.92 -9.52 -4.06
CA GLY A 252 9.80 -9.64 -3.12
C GLY A 252 8.47 -10.07 -3.75
N LYS A 253 8.39 -10.22 -5.08
CA LYS A 253 7.21 -10.82 -5.74
C LYS A 253 7.31 -12.35 -5.73
N ILE A 254 6.15 -13.00 -5.70
CA ILE A 254 6.05 -14.46 -5.77
C ILE A 254 6.48 -14.91 -7.18
N ASN A 255 7.35 -15.91 -7.25
CA ASN A 255 7.75 -16.52 -8.51
C ASN A 255 6.51 -17.09 -9.25
N PRO A 256 6.16 -16.61 -10.44
CA PRO A 256 4.96 -17.07 -11.16
C PRO A 256 4.94 -18.57 -11.46
N SER A 257 6.12 -19.17 -11.67
CA SER A 257 6.27 -20.61 -11.92
C SER A 257 5.99 -21.42 -10.65
N GLU A 258 6.53 -20.99 -9.52
CA GLU A 258 6.25 -21.60 -8.20
C GLU A 258 4.76 -21.47 -7.85
N HIS A 259 4.16 -20.30 -8.09
CA HIS A 259 2.74 -20.06 -7.87
C HIS A 259 1.86 -20.98 -8.72
N LYS A 260 2.21 -21.15 -10.00
CA LYS A 260 1.49 -22.05 -10.91
C LYS A 260 1.64 -23.50 -10.45
N GLN A 261 2.83 -23.93 -10.04
CA GLN A 261 3.08 -25.27 -9.50
C GLN A 261 2.25 -25.53 -8.24
N LEU A 262 2.23 -24.59 -7.29
CA LEU A 262 1.40 -24.65 -6.09
C LEU A 262 -0.09 -24.81 -6.43
N LYS A 263 -0.61 -23.96 -7.33
CA LYS A 263 -2.01 -24.04 -7.77
C LYS A 263 -2.34 -25.38 -8.42
N LEU A 264 -1.45 -25.91 -9.26
CA LEU A 264 -1.64 -27.22 -9.91
C LEU A 264 -1.62 -28.36 -8.89
N ALA A 265 -0.65 -28.37 -7.97
CA ALA A 265 -0.56 -29.38 -6.92
C ALA A 265 -1.81 -29.39 -6.03
N ARG A 266 -2.32 -28.21 -5.66
CA ARG A 266 -3.56 -28.09 -4.87
C ARG A 266 -4.80 -28.49 -5.67
N SER A 267 -4.89 -28.08 -6.94
CA SER A 267 -5.99 -28.44 -7.85
C SER A 267 -6.11 -29.96 -8.06
N LEU A 268 -4.98 -30.64 -8.26
CA LEU A 268 -4.93 -32.11 -8.37
C LEU A 268 -5.45 -32.82 -7.10
N THR A 269 -5.36 -32.16 -5.95
CA THR A 269 -5.76 -32.70 -4.64
C THR A 269 -7.24 -32.40 -4.30
N ARG A 270 -7.95 -31.56 -5.08
CA ARG A 270 -9.33 -31.13 -4.78
C ARG A 270 -10.38 -32.26 -4.82
N GLY A 271 -10.06 -33.44 -5.37
CA GLY A 271 -10.99 -34.57 -5.52
C GLY A 271 -10.76 -35.76 -4.57
N ILE A 272 -9.60 -35.87 -3.91
CA ILE A 272 -9.25 -37.02 -3.06
C ILE A 272 -8.76 -36.48 -1.72
N ILE A 273 -9.69 -36.25 -0.79
CA ILE A 273 -9.39 -35.79 0.57
C ILE A 273 -9.44 -37.00 1.51
N ASP A 274 -8.28 -37.60 1.77
CA ASP A 274 -8.13 -38.57 2.84
C ASP A 274 -7.96 -37.83 4.17
N ARG A 275 -8.99 -37.91 5.03
CA ARG A 275 -9.01 -37.26 6.35
C ARG A 275 -8.13 -37.98 7.37
N ASP A 276 -7.83 -39.26 7.13
CA ASP A 276 -7.06 -40.11 8.04
C ASP A 276 -5.59 -40.22 7.63
N LEU A 277 -5.18 -39.44 6.62
CA LEU A 277 -3.81 -39.42 6.11
C LEU A 277 -2.83 -38.96 7.19
N LYS A 278 -1.89 -39.85 7.55
CA LYS A 278 -0.83 -39.60 8.53
C LYS A 278 0.52 -39.38 7.86
N PRO A 279 1.36 -38.47 8.36
CA PRO A 279 2.69 -38.24 7.80
C PRO A 279 3.62 -39.43 8.04
N SER A 280 4.47 -39.71 7.06
CA SER A 280 5.59 -40.63 7.22
C SER A 280 6.59 -40.15 8.29
N SER A 281 7.49 -41.02 8.75
CA SER A 281 8.50 -40.65 9.76
C SER A 281 9.34 -39.44 9.34
N ASN A 282 9.70 -39.34 8.07
CA ASN A 282 10.47 -38.21 7.53
C ASN A 282 9.63 -36.93 7.44
N GLU A 283 8.39 -37.02 6.93
CA GLU A 283 7.47 -35.88 6.87
C GLU A 283 7.16 -35.35 8.29
N ARG A 284 6.98 -36.24 9.27
CA ARG A 284 6.75 -35.86 10.67
C ARG A 284 7.94 -35.11 11.26
N LYS A 285 9.18 -35.55 10.99
CA LYS A 285 10.40 -34.82 11.41
C LYS A 285 10.49 -33.45 10.77
N SER A 286 10.12 -33.35 9.48
CA SER A 286 10.09 -32.06 8.76
C SER A 286 9.04 -31.12 9.35
N ILE A 287 7.82 -31.60 9.59
CA ILE A 287 6.75 -30.83 10.24
C ILE A 287 7.23 -30.33 11.61
N GLN A 288 7.80 -31.21 12.44
CA GLN A 288 8.30 -30.82 13.77
C GLN A 288 9.43 -29.79 13.71
N ARG A 289 10.24 -29.78 12.65
CA ARG A 289 11.22 -28.71 12.41
C ARG A 289 10.53 -27.39 12.06
N ILE A 290 9.53 -27.43 11.19
CA ILE A 290 8.74 -26.25 10.76
C ILE A 290 8.01 -25.62 11.96
N LEU A 291 7.42 -26.43 12.85
CA LEU A 291 6.71 -25.95 14.04
C LEU A 291 7.63 -25.23 15.05
N LYS A 292 8.94 -25.46 14.99
CA LYS A 292 9.93 -24.77 15.82
C LYS A 292 10.43 -23.45 15.22
N TYR A 293 10.03 -23.12 13.99
CA TYR A 293 10.45 -21.88 13.37
C TYR A 293 9.89 -20.66 14.09
N PRO A 294 10.67 -19.57 14.19
CA PRO A 294 10.14 -18.31 14.71
C PRO A 294 9.07 -17.76 13.75
N PRO A 295 8.09 -16.99 14.26
CA PRO A 295 7.06 -16.36 13.44
C PRO A 295 7.61 -15.51 12.28
N THR A 296 8.79 -14.90 12.46
CA THR A 296 9.45 -14.06 11.46
C THR A 296 9.98 -14.82 10.24
N ARG A 297 10.15 -16.14 10.34
CA ARG A 297 10.64 -16.95 9.22
C ARG A 297 9.53 -17.19 8.20
N ALA A 298 9.81 -16.97 6.92
CA ALA A 298 8.91 -17.31 5.83
C ALA A 298 8.92 -18.82 5.55
N LEU A 299 7.74 -19.38 5.26
CA LEU A 299 7.58 -20.77 4.83
C LEU A 299 7.73 -20.87 3.31
N SER A 300 8.55 -21.82 2.86
CA SER A 300 8.73 -22.17 1.44
C SER A 300 7.47 -22.83 0.84
N GLY A 301 7.36 -22.86 -0.49
CA GLY A 301 6.23 -23.49 -1.18
C GLY A 301 6.02 -24.97 -0.78
N ASP A 302 7.10 -25.74 -0.70
CA ASP A 302 7.08 -27.15 -0.30
C ASP A 302 6.62 -27.33 1.16
N GLU A 303 7.12 -26.49 2.08
CA GLU A 303 6.71 -26.51 3.48
C GLU A 303 5.21 -26.17 3.63
N ARG A 304 4.72 -25.19 2.85
CA ARG A 304 3.29 -24.84 2.82
C ARG A 304 2.43 -25.99 2.32
N GLN A 305 2.87 -26.65 1.25
CA GLN A 305 2.18 -27.81 0.70
C GLN A 305 2.16 -28.98 1.68
N LEU A 306 3.26 -29.22 2.39
CA LEU A 306 3.35 -30.27 3.41
C LEU A 306 2.35 -30.05 4.55
N LEU A 307 2.29 -28.84 5.10
CA LEU A 307 1.32 -28.49 6.15
C LEU A 307 -0.13 -28.56 5.64
N TRP A 308 -0.39 -28.10 4.42
CA TRP A 308 -1.70 -28.20 3.79
C TRP A 308 -2.15 -29.66 3.60
N LYS A 309 -1.25 -30.53 3.11
CA LYS A 309 -1.51 -31.96 2.91
C LYS A 309 -1.97 -32.65 4.20
N PHE A 310 -1.28 -32.37 5.31
CA PHE A 310 -1.51 -33.02 6.60
C PHE A 310 -2.43 -32.25 7.57
N ARG A 311 -3.15 -31.23 7.09
CA ARG A 311 -3.97 -30.30 7.90
C ARG A 311 -4.90 -30.98 8.90
N PHE A 312 -5.54 -32.09 8.55
CA PHE A 312 -6.43 -32.82 9.47
C PHE A 312 -5.67 -33.49 10.62
N SER A 313 -4.51 -34.08 10.34
CA SER A 313 -3.68 -34.72 11.37
C SER A 313 -3.02 -33.70 12.33
N LEU A 314 -2.91 -32.44 11.91
CA LEU A 314 -2.30 -31.36 12.69
C LEU A 314 -3.29 -30.64 13.61
N MET A 315 -4.60 -30.91 13.51
CA MET A 315 -5.62 -30.22 14.31
C MET A 315 -5.42 -30.35 15.82
N SER A 316 -4.78 -31.42 16.29
CA SER A 316 -4.46 -31.62 17.71
C SER A 316 -3.21 -30.86 18.18
N GLU A 317 -2.41 -30.34 17.26
CA GLU A 317 -1.16 -29.64 17.57
C GLU A 317 -1.41 -28.13 17.61
N LYS A 318 -1.47 -27.55 18.81
CA LYS A 318 -1.74 -26.11 19.04
C LYS A 318 -0.84 -25.20 18.20
N ARG A 319 0.47 -25.43 18.29
CA ARG A 319 1.51 -24.61 17.62
C ARG A 319 1.46 -24.66 16.10
N ALA A 320 0.73 -25.61 15.52
CA ALA A 320 0.61 -25.77 14.08
C ALA A 320 -0.41 -24.81 13.46
N LEU A 321 -1.37 -24.26 14.23
CA LEU A 321 -2.44 -23.44 13.67
C LEU A 321 -1.90 -22.17 12.97
N THR A 322 -1.03 -21.40 13.63
CA THR A 322 -0.50 -20.15 13.05
C THR A 322 0.27 -20.42 11.76
N LYS A 323 1.02 -21.52 11.73
CA LYS A 323 1.78 -21.94 10.54
C LYS A 323 0.87 -22.47 9.44
N PHE A 324 -0.18 -23.23 9.79
CA PHE A 324 -1.20 -23.69 8.85
C PHE A 324 -1.92 -22.51 8.18
N LEU A 325 -2.38 -21.51 8.95
CA LEU A 325 -3.10 -20.35 8.41
C LEU A 325 -2.24 -19.51 7.44
N ARG A 326 -0.92 -19.51 7.61
CA ARG A 326 0.04 -18.88 6.65
C ARG A 326 0.20 -19.67 5.35
N CYS A 327 -0.22 -20.93 5.32
CA CYS A 327 -0.15 -21.76 4.12
C CYS A 327 -1.40 -21.59 3.23
N VAL A 328 -2.50 -21.08 3.78
CA VAL A 328 -3.79 -20.93 3.10
C VAL A 328 -3.69 -19.87 2.02
N GLU A 329 -4.18 -20.19 0.82
CA GLU A 329 -4.35 -19.18 -0.24
C GLU A 329 -5.72 -18.50 -0.05
N TRP A 330 -5.73 -17.37 0.64
CA TRP A 330 -6.97 -16.65 1.00
C TRP A 330 -7.72 -16.07 -0.21
N SER A 331 -7.06 -15.96 -1.37
CA SER A 331 -7.71 -15.60 -2.64
C SER A 331 -8.60 -16.71 -3.20
N ASP A 332 -8.41 -17.96 -2.76
CA ASP A 332 -9.24 -19.10 -3.12
C ASP A 332 -10.36 -19.32 -2.10
N VAL A 333 -11.60 -19.08 -2.55
CA VAL A 333 -12.81 -19.17 -1.73
C VAL A 333 -12.99 -20.56 -1.10
N GLN A 334 -12.62 -21.64 -1.80
CA GLN A 334 -12.80 -23.00 -1.26
C GLN A 334 -11.77 -23.32 -0.17
N GLU A 335 -10.51 -22.92 -0.38
CA GLU A 335 -9.47 -23.10 0.62
C GLU A 335 -9.71 -22.24 1.85
N ALA A 336 -10.09 -20.97 1.67
CA ALA A 336 -10.43 -20.06 2.76
C ALA A 336 -11.59 -20.62 3.61
N LYS A 337 -12.67 -21.09 2.96
CA LYS A 337 -13.81 -21.69 3.65
C LYS A 337 -13.42 -22.94 4.46
N GLN A 338 -12.60 -23.82 3.87
CA GLN A 338 -12.11 -25.01 4.57
C GLN A 338 -11.20 -24.63 5.75
N ALA A 339 -10.31 -23.65 5.58
CA ALA A 339 -9.42 -23.19 6.65
C ALA A 339 -10.20 -22.64 7.84
N ILE A 340 -11.25 -21.86 7.61
CA ILE A 340 -12.12 -21.32 8.67
C ILE A 340 -12.86 -22.45 9.40
N GLU A 341 -13.39 -23.44 8.67
CA GLU A 341 -14.05 -24.61 9.29
C GLU A 341 -13.09 -25.42 10.16
N LEU A 342 -11.86 -25.64 9.67
CA LEU A 342 -10.82 -26.38 10.40
C LEU A 342 -10.34 -25.61 11.63
N MET A 343 -10.17 -24.28 11.53
CA MET A 343 -9.78 -23.43 12.65
C MET A 343 -10.77 -23.54 13.82
N GLY A 344 -12.07 -23.61 13.54
CA GLY A 344 -13.10 -23.81 14.57
C GLY A 344 -13.05 -25.18 15.26
N LYS A 345 -12.39 -26.17 14.67
CA LYS A 345 -12.21 -27.54 15.20
C LYS A 345 -10.80 -27.78 15.73
N TRP A 346 -9.89 -26.82 15.55
CA TRP A 346 -8.50 -26.93 15.96
C TRP A 346 -8.40 -26.84 17.48
N GLU A 347 -7.43 -27.57 18.06
CA GLU A 347 -7.09 -27.42 19.47
C GLU A 347 -6.75 -25.96 19.79
N THR A 348 -7.29 -25.43 20.88
CA THR A 348 -7.18 -23.98 21.15
C THR A 348 -5.74 -23.59 21.45
N ILE A 349 -5.25 -22.58 20.73
CA ILE A 349 -3.89 -22.06 20.87
C ILE A 349 -3.69 -21.26 22.15
N ASP A 350 -2.43 -21.00 22.48
CA ASP A 350 -2.05 -20.18 23.63
C ASP A 350 -2.15 -18.68 23.28
N VAL A 351 -2.23 -17.82 24.30
CA VAL A 351 -2.39 -16.36 24.17
C VAL A 351 -1.29 -15.75 23.30
N CYS A 352 -0.04 -16.18 23.50
CA CYS A 352 1.12 -15.70 22.71
C CYS A 352 0.99 -15.99 21.22
N ASP A 353 0.46 -17.16 20.85
CA ASP A 353 0.24 -17.53 19.45
C ASP A 353 -0.94 -16.75 18.84
N ALA A 354 -1.94 -16.38 19.66
CA ALA A 354 -3.04 -15.53 19.22
C ALA A 354 -2.58 -14.11 18.86
N LEU A 355 -1.53 -13.59 19.53
CA LEU A 355 -0.92 -12.30 19.15
C LEU A 355 -0.33 -12.33 17.72
N GLU A 356 0.23 -13.47 17.28
CA GLU A 356 0.72 -13.63 15.89
C GLU A 356 -0.42 -13.45 14.89
N LEU A 357 -1.62 -13.94 15.20
CA LEU A 357 -2.82 -13.86 14.35
C LEU A 357 -3.39 -12.43 14.23
N LEU A 358 -2.97 -11.51 15.10
CA LEU A 358 -3.36 -10.08 15.02
C LEU A 358 -2.34 -9.22 14.25
N SER A 359 -1.25 -9.82 13.77
CA SER A 359 -0.24 -9.17 12.94
C SER A 359 -0.76 -8.81 11.54
N PRO A 360 -0.05 -7.97 10.75
CA PRO A 360 -0.45 -7.64 9.38
C PRO A 360 -0.42 -8.83 8.42
N LEU A 361 0.11 -9.98 8.83
CA LEU A 361 0.14 -11.20 8.01
C LEU A 361 -1.25 -11.83 7.84
N PHE A 362 -2.21 -11.49 8.71
CA PHE A 362 -3.54 -12.08 8.73
C PHE A 362 -4.61 -10.99 8.62
N GLU A 363 -5.22 -10.92 7.44
CA GLU A 363 -6.26 -9.93 7.16
C GLU A 363 -7.69 -10.46 7.29
N SER A 364 -7.88 -11.80 7.35
CA SER A 364 -9.21 -12.41 7.50
C SER A 364 -9.84 -12.01 8.83
N GLU A 365 -11.05 -11.47 8.77
CA GLU A 365 -11.80 -11.03 9.95
C GLU A 365 -12.12 -12.21 10.89
N GLU A 366 -12.38 -13.39 10.33
CA GLU A 366 -12.65 -14.61 11.07
C GLU A 366 -11.43 -15.10 11.85
N VAL A 367 -10.24 -15.04 11.25
CA VAL A 367 -8.98 -15.39 11.93
C VAL A 367 -8.70 -14.44 13.08
N ARG A 368 -8.88 -13.13 12.85
CA ARG A 368 -8.70 -12.11 13.89
C ARG A 368 -9.75 -12.25 14.99
N ALA A 369 -10.99 -12.58 14.64
CA ALA A 369 -12.05 -12.82 15.60
C ALA A 369 -11.79 -14.06 16.47
N TYR A 370 -11.23 -15.11 15.89
CA TYR A 370 -10.75 -16.27 16.65
C TYR A 370 -9.63 -15.88 17.61
N ALA A 371 -8.65 -15.09 17.15
CA ALA A 371 -7.57 -14.60 18.01
C ALA A 371 -8.12 -13.82 19.22
N VAL A 372 -9.08 -12.92 19.01
CA VAL A 372 -9.76 -12.19 20.10
C VAL A 372 -10.48 -13.16 21.06
N SER A 373 -11.15 -14.19 20.56
CA SER A 373 -11.81 -15.19 21.43
C SER A 373 -10.84 -15.99 22.31
N VAL A 374 -9.57 -16.11 21.90
CA VAL A 374 -8.51 -16.71 22.74
C VAL A 374 -8.05 -15.69 23.79
N LEU A 375 -7.85 -14.42 23.40
CA LEU A 375 -7.48 -13.33 24.31
C LEU A 375 -8.54 -13.07 25.40
N GLU A 376 -9.82 -13.30 25.11
CA GLU A 376 -10.92 -13.20 26.08
C GLU A 376 -10.73 -14.09 27.32
N ARG A 377 -9.91 -15.15 27.21
CA ARG A 377 -9.61 -16.09 28.31
C ARG A 377 -8.45 -15.65 29.20
N ALA A 378 -7.63 -14.69 28.74
CA ALA A 378 -6.48 -14.20 29.50
C ALA A 378 -6.93 -13.41 30.74
N ASP A 379 -6.13 -13.47 31.80
CA ASP A 379 -6.32 -12.61 32.97
C ASP A 379 -5.91 -11.16 32.66
N ASP A 380 -6.36 -10.21 33.49
CA ASP A 380 -6.07 -8.79 33.26
C ASP A 380 -4.58 -8.44 33.39
N GLU A 381 -3.84 -9.15 34.26
CA GLU A 381 -2.42 -8.92 34.45
C GLU A 381 -1.62 -9.32 33.20
N GLU A 382 -1.94 -10.48 32.61
CA GLU A 382 -1.41 -10.98 31.34
C GLU A 382 -1.78 -10.06 30.20
N LEU A 383 -3.04 -9.64 30.14
CA LEU A 383 -3.51 -8.72 29.11
C LEU A 383 -2.77 -7.39 29.16
N GLN A 384 -2.51 -6.85 30.36
CA GLN A 384 -1.76 -5.62 30.55
C GLN A 384 -0.32 -5.73 30.00
N CYS A 385 0.32 -6.90 30.10
CA CYS A 385 1.64 -7.13 29.50
C CYS A 385 1.66 -6.94 27.99
N TYR A 386 0.55 -7.20 27.29
CA TYR A 386 0.44 -7.10 25.83
C TYR A 386 -0.41 -5.92 25.35
N LEU A 387 -0.96 -5.12 26.26
CA LEU A 387 -1.93 -4.07 25.93
C LEU A 387 -1.39 -3.08 24.90
N LEU A 388 -0.12 -2.69 25.01
CA LEU A 388 0.51 -1.81 24.03
C LEU A 388 0.47 -2.44 22.62
N GLN A 389 0.87 -3.70 22.50
CA GLN A 389 0.89 -4.45 21.23
C GLN A 389 -0.52 -4.63 20.67
N LEU A 390 -1.52 -4.86 21.53
CA LEU A 390 -2.92 -4.98 21.13
C LEU A 390 -3.48 -3.66 20.60
N VAL A 391 -3.13 -2.52 21.22
CA VAL A 391 -3.49 -1.20 20.70
C VAL A 391 -2.83 -0.97 19.34
N GLN A 392 -1.56 -1.34 19.17
CA GLN A 392 -0.88 -1.23 17.88
C GLN A 392 -1.53 -2.14 16.81
N ALA A 393 -2.04 -3.31 17.20
CA ALA A 393 -2.72 -4.24 16.30
C ALA A 393 -4.03 -3.68 15.73
N LEU A 394 -4.63 -2.67 16.36
CA LEU A 394 -5.79 -1.96 15.80
C LEU A 394 -5.47 -1.38 14.40
N ARG A 395 -4.22 -0.99 14.12
CA ARG A 395 -3.81 -0.49 12.78
C ARG A 395 -4.05 -1.48 11.64
N PHE A 396 -4.17 -2.78 11.95
CA PHE A 396 -4.35 -3.84 10.95
C PHE A 396 -5.80 -4.33 10.84
N GLU A 397 -6.73 -3.76 11.60
CA GLU A 397 -8.15 -4.07 11.49
C GLU A 397 -8.74 -3.56 10.17
N ARG A 398 -9.78 -4.23 9.67
CA ARG A 398 -10.49 -3.79 8.45
C ARG A 398 -11.60 -2.79 8.76
N THR A 399 -12.18 -2.86 9.95
CA THR A 399 -13.31 -2.04 10.40
C THR A 399 -12.91 -1.17 11.60
N ASP A 400 -13.51 0.01 11.71
CA ASP A 400 -13.21 0.96 12.81
C ASP A 400 -13.70 0.44 14.16
N LYS A 401 -14.85 -0.25 14.17
CA LYS A 401 -15.45 -0.92 15.35
C LYS A 401 -15.19 -2.43 15.34
N SER A 402 -13.93 -2.81 15.17
CA SER A 402 -13.51 -4.21 15.10
C SER A 402 -13.78 -4.99 16.39
N ARG A 403 -13.77 -6.33 16.32
CA ARG A 403 -13.90 -7.19 17.49
C ARG A 403 -12.79 -6.96 18.52
N LEU A 404 -11.57 -6.64 18.07
CA LEU A 404 -10.45 -6.28 18.95
C LEU A 404 -10.73 -4.98 19.71
N SER A 405 -11.22 -3.93 19.02
CA SER A 405 -11.60 -2.67 19.67
C SER A 405 -12.70 -2.89 20.70
N GLN A 406 -13.71 -3.69 20.37
CA GLN A 406 -14.80 -4.04 21.28
C GLN A 406 -14.30 -4.78 22.51
N PHE A 407 -13.44 -5.78 22.33
CA PHE A 407 -12.83 -6.54 23.42
C PHE A 407 -12.02 -5.65 24.36
N LEU A 408 -11.14 -4.81 23.83
CA LEU A 408 -10.30 -3.91 24.63
C LEU A 408 -11.17 -2.98 25.49
N VAL A 409 -12.18 -2.34 24.89
CA VAL A 409 -13.10 -1.48 25.63
C VAL A 409 -13.88 -2.26 26.68
N GLN A 410 -14.44 -3.42 26.35
CA GLN A 410 -15.20 -4.22 27.32
C GLN A 410 -14.35 -4.67 28.53
N ARG A 411 -13.08 -5.00 28.33
CA ARG A 411 -12.15 -5.31 29.43
C ARG A 411 -11.83 -4.08 30.25
N SER A 412 -11.57 -2.94 29.61
CA SER A 412 -11.32 -1.66 30.28
C SER A 412 -12.49 -1.21 31.18
N LEU A 413 -13.74 -1.48 30.82
CA LEU A 413 -14.90 -1.14 31.66
C LEU A 413 -14.90 -1.87 33.02
N ARG A 414 -14.17 -2.97 33.16
CA ARG A 414 -14.09 -3.77 34.39
C ARG A 414 -12.81 -3.51 35.18
N ASN A 415 -11.81 -2.89 34.57
CA ASN A 415 -10.48 -2.68 35.15
C ASN A 415 -9.97 -1.28 34.83
N ILE A 416 -9.87 -0.45 35.87
CA ILE A 416 -9.46 0.95 35.76
C ILE A 416 -8.02 1.13 35.26
N GLU A 417 -7.12 0.18 35.54
CA GLU A 417 -5.75 0.24 35.03
C GLU A 417 -5.75 0.08 33.50
N LEU A 418 -6.46 -0.94 33.00
CA LEU A 418 -6.65 -1.15 31.56
C LEU A 418 -7.35 0.04 30.91
N ALA A 419 -8.36 0.64 31.54
CA ALA A 419 -9.04 1.83 31.00
C ALA A 419 -8.09 3.04 30.88
N SER A 420 -7.34 3.33 31.94
CA SER A 420 -6.40 4.45 31.96
C SER A 420 -5.30 4.27 30.92
N PHE A 421 -4.69 3.09 30.85
CA PHE A 421 -3.63 2.81 29.88
C PHE A 421 -4.15 2.77 28.44
N LEU A 422 -5.30 2.13 28.18
CA LEU A 422 -5.92 2.11 26.86
C LEU A 422 -6.18 3.55 26.35
N ARG A 423 -6.74 4.42 27.21
CA ARG A 423 -6.98 5.83 26.87
C ARG A 423 -5.70 6.53 26.44
N TRP A 424 -4.61 6.39 27.20
CA TRP A 424 -3.34 7.02 26.87
C TRP A 424 -2.72 6.45 25.60
N PHE A 425 -2.70 5.12 25.44
CA PHE A 425 -2.10 4.48 24.27
C PHE A 425 -2.84 4.88 22.99
N VAL A 426 -4.17 4.94 23.03
CA VAL A 426 -4.97 5.41 21.89
C VAL A 426 -4.78 6.91 21.66
N ALA A 427 -4.76 7.73 22.70
CA ALA A 427 -4.61 9.19 22.59
C ALA A 427 -3.27 9.61 21.96
N VAL A 428 -2.18 8.94 22.32
CA VAL A 428 -0.85 9.21 21.73
C VAL A 428 -0.86 8.95 20.22
N GLU A 429 -1.58 7.93 19.77
CA GLU A 429 -1.65 7.50 18.37
C GLU A 429 -2.58 8.37 17.49
N LEU A 430 -3.40 9.24 18.07
CA LEU A 430 -4.28 10.15 17.31
C LEU A 430 -3.52 11.15 16.43
N HIS A 431 -2.23 11.37 16.70
CA HIS A 431 -1.40 12.29 15.95
C HIS A 431 -0.95 11.74 14.59
N ASP A 432 -1.03 10.42 14.36
CA ASP A 432 -0.72 9.81 13.07
C ASP A 432 -1.95 9.85 12.14
N PRO A 433 -1.96 10.70 11.09
CA PRO A 433 -3.14 10.86 10.23
C PRO A 433 -3.51 9.58 9.47
N ALA A 434 -2.58 8.64 9.27
CA ALA A 434 -2.86 7.41 8.54
C ALA A 434 -3.86 6.50 9.29
N TYR A 435 -3.83 6.53 10.62
CA TYR A 435 -4.62 5.63 11.47
C TYR A 435 -5.51 6.36 12.50
N ALA A 436 -5.39 7.70 12.59
CA ALA A 436 -6.09 8.53 13.57
C ALA A 436 -7.59 8.24 13.67
N LYS A 437 -8.27 8.05 12.53
CA LYS A 437 -9.72 7.74 12.51
C LYS A 437 -10.06 6.50 13.35
N ARG A 438 -9.24 5.45 13.24
CA ARG A 438 -9.50 4.17 13.90
C ARG A 438 -9.25 4.25 15.41
N PHE A 439 -8.17 4.91 15.78
CA PHE A 439 -7.87 5.19 17.18
C PHE A 439 -8.95 6.08 17.79
N TYR A 440 -9.39 7.11 17.07
CA TYR A 440 -10.48 7.99 17.50
C TYR A 440 -11.78 7.22 17.72
N SER A 441 -12.18 6.32 16.80
CA SER A 441 -13.37 5.48 16.99
C SER A 441 -13.28 4.58 18.24
N THR A 442 -12.08 4.08 18.57
CA THR A 442 -11.88 3.29 19.81
C THR A 442 -11.92 4.18 21.06
N TYR A 443 -11.36 5.39 20.98
CA TYR A 443 -11.42 6.39 22.05
C TYR A 443 -12.86 6.80 22.36
N GLU A 444 -13.62 7.17 21.33
CA GLU A 444 -15.05 7.53 21.43
C GLU A 444 -15.87 6.36 21.97
N PHE A 445 -15.58 5.14 21.51
CA PHE A 445 -16.26 3.95 22.03
C PHE A 445 -15.96 3.71 23.51
N LEU A 446 -14.72 3.93 23.97
CA LEU A 446 -14.37 3.86 25.38
C LEU A 446 -15.12 4.94 26.19
N GLU A 447 -15.11 6.18 25.71
CA GLU A 447 -15.80 7.32 26.34
C GLU A 447 -17.29 7.05 26.52
N GLU A 448 -17.99 6.70 25.44
CA GLU A 448 -19.43 6.47 25.47
C GLU A 448 -19.83 5.36 26.45
N ASN A 449 -19.05 4.27 26.51
CA ASN A 449 -19.37 3.16 27.40
C ASN A 449 -19.02 3.48 28.86
N MET A 450 -17.92 4.19 29.11
CA MET A 450 -17.58 4.62 30.47
C MET A 450 -18.61 5.62 31.02
N MET A 451 -19.10 6.56 30.20
CA MET A 451 -20.14 7.50 30.61
C MET A 451 -21.49 6.84 30.90
N LYS A 452 -21.78 5.67 30.29
CA LYS A 452 -23.02 4.91 30.52
C LYS A 452 -22.98 4.05 31.78
N LEU A 453 -21.80 3.82 32.38
CA LEU A 453 -21.67 3.08 33.62
C LEU A 453 -22.24 3.90 34.77
N THR A 454 -23.47 3.59 35.20
CA THR A 454 -24.07 4.15 36.41
C THR A 454 -23.46 3.50 37.65
N ALA A 455 -23.27 4.27 38.72
CA ALA A 455 -22.87 3.74 40.03
C ALA A 455 -23.76 2.56 40.43
N GLY A 456 -23.14 1.41 40.67
CA GLY A 456 -23.86 0.19 41.08
C GLY A 456 -24.42 0.31 42.50
N VAL A 457 -25.43 -0.50 42.82
CA VAL A 457 -25.99 -0.63 44.19
C VAL A 457 -24.93 -1.09 45.21
N ASN A 458 -23.80 -1.64 44.72
CA ASN A 458 -22.71 -2.21 45.51
C ASN A 458 -21.55 -1.22 45.82
N GLY A 459 -21.70 0.07 45.54
CA GLY A 459 -20.68 1.07 45.87
C GLY A 459 -19.58 1.25 44.82
N ASP A 460 -19.81 0.79 43.58
CA ASP A 460 -18.93 1.08 42.45
C ASP A 460 -18.94 2.58 42.13
N GLU A 461 -17.76 3.15 41.85
CA GLU A 461 -17.64 4.57 41.46
C GLU A 461 -18.44 4.86 40.19
N ASP A 462 -19.05 6.05 40.14
CA ASP A 462 -19.76 6.55 38.98
C ASP A 462 -18.83 6.64 37.76
N GLY A 463 -19.20 5.97 36.66
CA GLY A 463 -18.40 5.91 35.44
C GLY A 463 -18.15 7.28 34.82
N PHE A 464 -19.09 8.21 35.00
CA PHE A 464 -18.91 9.60 34.60
C PHE A 464 -17.77 10.27 35.38
N LYS A 465 -17.72 10.10 36.70
CA LYS A 465 -16.63 10.63 37.54
C LYS A 465 -15.29 9.96 37.23
N MET A 466 -15.30 8.65 36.98
CA MET A 466 -14.10 7.93 36.54
C MET A 466 -13.56 8.53 35.24
N TRP A 467 -14.41 8.71 34.22
CA TRP A 467 -14.01 9.30 32.95
C TRP A 467 -13.51 10.73 33.11
N GLN A 468 -14.22 11.58 33.89
CA GLN A 468 -13.76 12.93 34.20
C GLN A 468 -12.38 12.95 34.86
N SER A 469 -12.12 12.05 35.81
CA SER A 469 -10.80 11.92 36.44
C SER A 469 -9.71 11.59 35.41
N LEU A 470 -10.00 10.69 34.46
CA LEU A 470 -9.07 10.34 33.39
C LEU A 470 -8.84 11.51 32.42
N VAL A 471 -9.90 12.23 32.01
CA VAL A 471 -9.80 13.40 31.13
C VAL A 471 -8.98 14.52 31.77
N ARG A 472 -9.13 14.75 33.07
CA ARG A 472 -8.34 15.74 33.82
C ARG A 472 -6.85 15.43 33.86
N GLN A 473 -6.43 14.18 33.62
CA GLN A 473 -5.02 13.86 33.43
C GLN A 473 -4.44 14.56 32.19
N THR A 474 -5.22 14.75 31.12
CA THR A 474 -4.79 15.45 29.90
C THR A 474 -4.61 16.95 30.16
N GLU A 475 -5.47 17.54 30.99
CA GLU A 475 -5.29 18.93 31.41
C GLU A 475 -4.03 19.09 32.27
N LEU A 476 -3.81 18.17 33.22
CA LEU A 476 -2.59 18.14 34.03
C LEU A 476 -1.33 18.06 33.15
N THR A 477 -1.27 17.16 32.15
CA THR A 477 -0.11 17.06 31.26
C THR A 477 0.09 18.33 30.43
N ALA A 478 -0.98 18.93 29.91
CA ALA A 478 -0.92 20.19 29.18
C ALA A 478 -0.36 21.35 30.04
N GLN A 479 -0.80 21.46 31.29
CA GLN A 479 -0.29 22.45 32.23
C GLN A 479 1.19 22.21 32.57
N LEU A 480 1.59 20.96 32.83
CA LEU A 480 3.00 20.60 33.06
C LEU A 480 3.88 20.93 31.85
N CYS A 481 3.35 20.75 30.64
CA CYS A 481 4.02 21.15 29.41
C CYS A 481 4.22 22.66 29.28
N SER A 482 3.24 23.46 29.70
CA SER A 482 3.39 24.91 29.78
C SER A 482 4.45 25.30 30.81
N ILE A 483 4.42 24.69 32.01
CA ILE A 483 5.42 24.93 33.06
C ILE A 483 6.83 24.61 32.56
N MET A 484 7.03 23.47 31.90
CA MET A 484 8.33 23.10 31.34
C MET A 484 8.84 24.13 30.33
N ARG A 485 7.95 24.67 29.48
CA ARG A 485 8.29 25.72 28.51
C ARG A 485 8.77 26.99 29.22
N ASP A 486 8.03 27.43 30.24
CA ASP A 486 8.34 28.65 30.98
C ASP A 486 9.63 28.53 31.80
N VAL A 487 9.84 27.38 32.45
CA VAL A 487 11.05 27.06 33.21
C VAL A 487 12.28 26.99 32.29
N ARG A 488 12.13 26.49 31.06
CA ARG A 488 13.21 26.48 30.05
C ARG A 488 13.59 27.87 29.58
N ASN A 489 12.61 28.77 29.46
CA ASN A 489 12.82 30.15 29.02
C ASN A 489 13.57 31.01 30.06
N VAL A 490 13.60 30.60 31.33
CA VAL A 490 14.39 31.29 32.37
C VAL A 490 15.89 31.12 32.12
N ARG A 491 16.57 32.25 31.90
CA ARG A 491 18.03 32.32 31.86
C ARG A 491 18.60 32.27 33.28
N GLY A 492 19.59 31.41 33.51
CA GLY A 492 20.28 31.33 34.79
C GLY A 492 20.65 29.91 35.20
N ASN A 493 21.17 29.79 36.42
CA ASN A 493 21.54 28.52 37.02
C ASN A 493 20.29 27.66 37.35
N THR A 494 20.51 26.37 37.61
CA THR A 494 19.42 25.42 37.94
C THR A 494 18.60 25.87 39.15
N GLN A 495 19.22 26.56 40.12
CA GLN A 495 18.54 27.03 41.32
C GLN A 495 17.44 28.06 41.00
N LYS A 496 17.73 29.06 40.16
CA LYS A 496 16.72 30.03 39.69
C LYS A 496 15.57 29.36 38.94
N LYS A 497 15.87 28.33 38.15
CA LYS A 497 14.85 27.53 37.45
C LYS A 497 13.96 26.76 38.43
N ILE A 498 14.54 26.19 39.49
CA ILE A 498 13.78 25.51 40.56
C ILE A 498 12.89 26.50 41.32
N GLU A 499 13.40 27.69 41.65
CA GLU A 499 12.61 28.74 42.28
C GLU A 499 11.43 29.17 41.40
N LYS A 500 11.65 29.34 40.09
CA LYS A 500 10.57 29.63 39.14
C LYS A 500 9.55 28.50 39.08
N LEU A 501 9.99 27.24 39.02
CA LEU A 501 9.09 26.08 39.04
C LEU A 501 8.20 26.11 40.29
N ARG A 502 8.80 26.30 41.47
CA ARG A 502 8.06 26.36 42.74
C ARG A 502 7.07 27.51 42.77
N GLN A 503 7.47 28.69 42.27
CA GLN A 503 6.60 29.86 42.15
C GLN A 503 5.42 29.62 41.21
N LEU A 504 5.64 28.94 40.07
CA LEU A 504 4.56 28.60 39.14
C LEU A 504 3.57 27.63 39.77
N LEU A 505 4.06 26.60 40.47
CA LEU A 505 3.23 25.61 41.15
C LEU A 505 2.44 26.19 42.33
N SER A 506 3.03 27.07 43.15
CA SER A 506 2.39 27.61 44.36
C SER A 506 1.68 28.95 44.15
N GLY A 507 1.95 29.64 43.04
CA GLY A 507 1.46 30.99 42.77
C GLY A 507 0.37 31.00 41.71
N LEU A 508 0.78 31.13 40.44
CA LEU A 508 -0.14 31.37 39.32
C LEU A 508 -1.04 30.17 38.99
N LEU A 509 -0.62 28.96 39.36
CA LEU A 509 -1.33 27.69 39.14
C LEU A 509 -1.62 27.04 40.49
N SER A 510 -2.23 27.78 41.42
CA SER A 510 -2.54 27.25 42.75
C SER A 510 -3.42 26.01 42.71
N GLU A 511 -4.23 25.84 41.65
CA GLU A 511 -5.01 24.63 41.39
C GLU A 511 -4.13 23.38 41.27
N LEU A 512 -2.85 23.51 40.90
CA LEU A 512 -1.92 22.39 40.85
C LEU A 512 -1.37 21.99 42.22
N THR A 513 -1.36 22.90 43.20
CA THR A 513 -0.92 22.57 44.56
C THR A 513 -1.98 21.75 45.30
N TYR A 514 -3.26 22.09 45.09
CA TYR A 514 -4.40 21.38 45.63
C TYR A 514 -5.46 21.23 44.54
N PHE A 515 -5.70 20.00 44.10
CA PHE A 515 -6.76 19.71 43.15
C PHE A 515 -8.11 19.80 43.85
N ASP A 516 -9.08 20.47 43.23
CA ASP A 516 -10.45 20.56 43.74
C ASP A 516 -11.07 19.17 43.93
N GLU A 517 -10.81 18.28 42.97
CA GLU A 517 -11.13 16.86 43.05
C GLU A 517 -9.89 16.01 42.78
N PRO A 518 -9.71 14.85 43.45
CA PRO A 518 -8.59 13.96 43.19
C PRO A 518 -8.54 13.45 41.74
N ILE A 519 -7.33 13.35 41.20
CA ILE A 519 -7.06 12.82 39.85
C ILE A 519 -6.43 11.43 39.99
N ARG A 520 -6.75 10.46 39.13
CA ARG A 520 -6.02 9.18 39.10
C ARG A 520 -4.61 9.38 38.55
N SER A 521 -3.59 8.79 39.18
CA SER A 521 -2.22 8.89 38.69
C SER A 521 -2.09 8.22 37.31
N PRO A 522 -1.52 8.89 36.29
CA PRO A 522 -1.32 8.28 34.97
C PRO A 522 -0.45 7.02 35.00
N LEU A 523 0.56 6.97 35.87
CA LEU A 523 1.46 5.81 36.01
C LEU A 523 0.88 4.71 36.91
N ALA A 524 -0.02 5.04 37.82
CA ALA A 524 -0.61 4.10 38.78
C ALA A 524 -2.10 4.42 38.97
N PRO A 525 -2.99 3.97 38.07
CA PRO A 525 -4.40 4.41 38.03
C PRO A 525 -5.21 4.11 39.30
N ASN A 526 -4.76 3.15 40.10
CA ASN A 526 -5.31 2.82 41.43
C ASN A 526 -4.97 3.86 42.52
N VAL A 527 -4.02 4.76 42.27
CA VAL A 527 -3.60 5.81 43.22
C VAL A 527 -4.24 7.14 42.84
N LEU A 528 -5.01 7.71 43.77
CA LEU A 528 -5.56 9.06 43.64
C LEU A 528 -4.57 10.10 44.14
N ILE A 529 -4.24 11.08 43.31
CA ILE A 529 -3.41 12.24 43.61
C ILE A 529 -4.29 13.46 43.88
N THR A 530 -3.93 14.26 44.88
CA THR A 530 -4.70 15.42 45.35
C THR A 530 -4.01 16.76 45.13
N GLY A 531 -2.81 16.75 44.54
CA GLY A 531 -2.05 17.95 44.23
C GLY A 531 -0.54 17.72 44.23
N ILE A 532 0.22 18.73 43.81
CA ILE A 532 1.68 18.73 43.74
C ILE A 532 2.24 19.42 45.00
N VAL A 533 3.31 18.87 45.57
CA VAL A 533 4.06 19.47 46.68
C VAL A 533 5.21 20.32 46.09
N PRO A 534 5.09 21.67 46.06
CA PRO A 534 6.08 22.50 45.37
C PRO A 534 7.45 22.46 46.04
N SER A 535 7.49 22.45 47.38
CA SER A 535 8.73 22.43 48.17
C SER A 535 9.63 21.23 47.88
N GLU A 536 9.04 20.07 47.58
CA GLU A 536 9.77 18.84 47.26
C GLU A 536 10.06 18.65 45.75
N SER A 537 9.39 19.44 44.92
CA SER A 537 9.56 19.44 43.48
C SER A 537 10.85 20.16 43.06
N SER A 538 11.50 19.64 42.02
CA SER A 538 12.81 20.12 41.55
C SER A 538 13.02 19.82 40.06
N ILE A 539 14.20 20.12 39.52
CA ILE A 539 14.56 19.91 38.12
C ILE A 539 15.87 19.13 38.05
N PHE A 540 15.95 18.13 37.19
CA PHE A 540 17.19 17.40 36.97
C PHE A 540 18.21 18.21 36.18
N LYS A 541 19.49 18.05 36.52
CA LYS A 541 20.62 18.62 35.77
C LYS A 541 20.90 17.79 34.50
N SER A 542 20.01 17.88 33.53
CA SER A 542 20.12 17.25 32.21
C SER A 542 19.82 18.26 31.10
N ALA A 543 20.23 17.97 29.86
CA ALA A 543 20.05 18.86 28.70
C ALA A 543 18.58 19.33 28.56
N LEU A 544 17.63 18.41 28.74
CA LEU A 544 16.20 18.69 28.61
C LEU A 544 15.52 19.12 29.91
N HIS A 545 16.26 19.28 31.01
CA HIS A 545 15.75 19.79 32.29
C HIS A 545 14.42 19.16 32.73
N PRO A 546 14.32 17.82 32.84
CA PRO A 546 13.06 17.18 33.20
C PRO A 546 12.64 17.54 34.63
N LEU A 547 11.33 17.60 34.85
CA LEU A 547 10.77 17.96 36.15
C LEU A 547 10.74 16.73 37.05
N ARG A 548 11.14 16.90 38.31
CA ARG A 548 10.89 15.93 39.39
C ARG A 548 9.76 16.48 40.24
N LEU A 549 8.59 15.88 40.12
CA LEU A 549 7.37 16.31 40.81
C LEU A 549 7.05 15.33 41.94
N THR A 550 6.69 15.87 43.10
CA THR A 550 6.13 15.08 44.20
C THR A 550 4.64 15.36 44.26
N PHE A 551 3.81 14.34 44.07
CA PHE A 551 2.36 14.43 44.24
C PHE A 551 1.96 13.90 45.62
N ARG A 552 0.96 14.54 46.23
CA ARG A 552 0.28 14.03 47.42
C ARG A 552 -0.79 13.04 47.01
N THR A 553 -0.91 11.94 47.74
CA THR A 553 -1.92 10.92 47.49
C THR A 553 -3.06 11.03 48.49
N ALA A 554 -4.26 10.60 48.09
CA ALA A 554 -5.47 10.69 48.92
C ALA A 554 -5.37 9.85 50.22
N ASN A 555 -4.55 8.80 50.22
CA ASN A 555 -4.27 7.97 51.40
C ASN A 555 -3.22 8.59 52.36
N GLY A 556 -2.82 9.84 52.16
CA GLY A 556 -1.86 10.55 53.01
C GLY A 556 -0.38 10.31 52.67
N GLY A 557 -0.09 9.52 51.64
CA GLY A 557 1.26 9.30 51.12
C GLY A 557 1.73 10.35 50.10
N GLN A 558 2.85 10.03 49.45
CA GLN A 558 3.40 10.81 48.34
C GLN A 558 3.88 9.87 47.22
N CYS A 559 3.75 10.30 45.96
CA CYS A 559 4.37 9.63 44.83
C CYS A 559 5.24 10.61 44.02
N LYS A 560 6.38 10.13 43.51
CA LYS A 560 7.36 10.95 42.81
C LYS A 560 7.39 10.54 41.34
N VAL A 561 7.30 11.54 40.47
CA VAL A 561 7.22 11.36 39.01
C VAL A 561 8.26 12.25 38.34
N ILE A 562 8.90 11.71 37.32
CA ILE A 562 9.71 12.46 36.38
C ILE A 562 8.84 12.80 35.18
N PHE A 563 8.71 14.08 34.85
CA PHE A 563 8.03 14.53 33.64
C PHE A 563 9.05 15.04 32.62
N LYS A 564 8.97 14.51 31.39
CA LYS A 564 9.87 14.83 30.27
C LYS A 564 9.06 15.44 29.12
N LYS A 565 9.69 16.37 28.41
CA LYS A 565 9.20 16.98 27.17
C LYS A 565 10.35 17.19 26.19
N GLY A 566 10.13 17.00 24.89
CA GLY A 566 11.13 17.06 23.84
C GLY A 566 11.88 15.74 23.58
N ASP A 567 11.41 14.62 24.15
CA ASP A 567 11.94 13.26 23.92
C ASP A 567 10.76 12.32 23.61
N ASP A 568 10.91 11.43 22.63
CA ASP A 568 9.92 10.38 22.36
C ASP A 568 10.09 9.22 23.35
N ILE A 569 9.20 9.18 24.36
CA ILE A 569 9.24 8.22 25.46
C ILE A 569 8.68 6.84 25.06
N ARG A 570 8.13 6.68 23.85
CA ARG A 570 7.52 5.40 23.42
C ARG A 570 8.55 4.28 23.32
N GLN A 571 9.80 4.60 22.96
CA GLN A 571 10.88 3.61 22.90
C GLN A 571 11.24 3.10 24.30
N ASP A 572 11.49 3.99 25.25
CA ASP A 572 11.71 3.65 26.66
C ASP A 572 10.54 2.84 27.23
N GLN A 573 9.31 3.25 26.91
CA GLN A 573 8.10 2.56 27.36
C GLN A 573 8.04 1.12 26.85
N LEU A 574 8.33 0.89 25.56
CA LEU A 574 8.38 -0.45 24.99
C LEU A 574 9.50 -1.29 25.63
N VAL A 575 10.70 -0.72 25.80
CA VAL A 575 11.85 -1.43 26.41
C VAL A 575 11.51 -1.86 27.84
N ILE A 576 10.96 -0.96 28.64
CA ILE A 576 10.56 -1.27 30.02
C ILE A 576 9.42 -2.27 30.07
N GLN A 577 8.44 -2.20 29.16
CA GLN A 577 7.39 -3.22 29.06
C GLN A 577 7.99 -4.61 28.77
N MET A 578 8.99 -4.69 27.89
CA MET A 578 9.72 -5.93 27.60
C MET A 578 10.48 -6.44 28.83
N VAL A 579 11.13 -5.55 29.59
CA VAL A 579 11.81 -5.91 30.86
C VAL A 579 10.80 -6.47 31.86
N SER A 580 9.64 -5.83 32.03
CA SER A 580 8.56 -6.31 32.91
C SER A 580 8.03 -7.68 32.49
N LEU A 581 7.85 -7.90 31.19
CA LEU A 581 7.43 -9.19 30.65
C LEU A 581 8.48 -10.27 30.92
N MET A 582 9.76 -9.98 30.65
CA MET A 582 10.87 -10.90 30.94
C MET A 582 10.94 -11.23 32.43
N ASP A 583 10.82 -10.23 33.32
CA ASP A 583 10.79 -10.44 34.77
C ASP A 583 9.65 -11.37 35.19
N ARG A 584 8.44 -11.15 34.68
CA ARG A 584 7.29 -12.04 34.93
C ARG A 584 7.55 -13.47 34.45
N LEU A 585 8.03 -13.64 33.22
CA LEU A 585 8.31 -14.97 32.66
C LEU A 585 9.36 -15.73 33.47
N LEU A 586 10.41 -15.06 33.92
CA LEU A 586 11.45 -15.67 34.75
C LEU A 586 10.90 -16.06 36.13
N LYS A 587 10.04 -15.22 36.74
CA LYS A 587 9.38 -15.54 38.01
C LYS A 587 8.42 -16.73 37.90
N LEU A 588 7.74 -16.91 36.76
CA LEU A 588 6.92 -18.10 36.51
C LEU A 588 7.75 -19.40 36.48
N GLU A 589 9.01 -19.32 36.04
CA GLU A 589 9.98 -20.41 36.10
C GLU A 589 10.74 -20.48 37.45
N ASN A 590 10.23 -19.79 38.48
CA ASN A 590 10.83 -19.67 39.82
C ASN A 590 12.24 -19.05 39.85
N LEU A 591 12.57 -18.19 38.88
CA LEU A 591 13.83 -17.45 38.82
C LEU A 591 13.60 -15.95 39.05
N ASP A 592 13.69 -15.51 40.31
CA ASP A 592 13.63 -14.08 40.65
C ASP A 592 15.01 -13.41 40.58
N LEU A 593 15.23 -12.63 39.52
CA LEU A 593 16.46 -11.87 39.31
C LEU A 593 16.46 -10.49 40.01
N HIS A 594 15.42 -10.18 40.79
CA HIS A 594 15.28 -8.91 41.52
C HIS A 594 15.38 -7.69 40.59
N LEU A 595 14.72 -7.76 39.44
CA LEU A 595 14.63 -6.65 38.50
C LEU A 595 13.65 -5.59 39.04
N THR A 596 13.93 -4.32 38.74
CA THR A 596 13.08 -3.20 39.14
C THR A 596 12.63 -2.42 37.90
N PRO A 597 11.67 -2.95 37.12
CA PRO A 597 11.11 -2.23 35.99
C PRO A 597 10.25 -1.07 36.50
N TYR A 598 10.78 0.15 36.41
CA TYR A 598 10.06 1.37 36.78
C TYR A 598 8.97 1.68 35.77
N LYS A 599 7.87 2.33 36.17
CA LYS A 599 6.77 2.63 35.25
C LYS A 599 7.11 3.76 34.28
N VAL A 600 6.73 3.59 33.02
CA VAL A 600 6.90 4.59 31.95
C VAL A 600 5.61 4.72 31.16
N LEU A 601 5.21 5.95 30.88
CA LEU A 601 4.02 6.25 30.08
C LEU A 601 4.28 7.44 29.16
N ALA A 602 4.22 7.22 27.86
CA ALA A 602 4.12 8.32 26.91
C ALA A 602 2.74 8.99 27.04
N THR A 603 2.73 10.32 27.13
CA THR A 603 1.50 11.13 27.21
C THR A 603 1.27 11.93 25.93
N GLY A 604 2.25 11.94 25.02
CA GLY A 604 2.19 12.55 23.69
C GLY A 604 3.33 12.02 22.80
N GLN A 605 3.58 12.67 21.66
CA GLN A 605 4.65 12.26 20.72
C GLN A 605 6.06 12.55 21.23
N ASP A 606 6.24 13.64 21.99
CA ASP A 606 7.53 14.09 22.51
C ASP A 606 7.48 14.33 24.04
N GLU A 607 6.52 13.74 24.74
CA GLU A 607 6.33 13.93 26.17
C GLU A 607 5.84 12.67 26.90
N GLY A 608 6.21 12.57 28.16
CA GLY A 608 5.84 11.43 28.98
C GLY A 608 6.22 11.53 30.45
N MET A 609 5.73 10.56 31.20
CA MET A 609 5.94 10.40 32.64
C MET A 609 6.75 9.14 32.91
N LEU A 610 7.65 9.22 33.89
CA LEU A 610 8.40 8.10 34.40
C LEU A 610 8.29 8.07 35.92
N GLU A 611 8.22 6.87 36.48
CA GLU A 611 8.30 6.68 37.92
C GLU A 611 9.69 7.10 38.42
N PHE A 612 9.73 7.89 39.49
CA PHE A 612 11.00 8.23 40.12
C PHE A 612 11.41 7.15 41.11
N ILE A 613 12.45 6.40 40.78
CA ILE A 613 13.11 5.48 41.71
C ILE A 613 14.21 6.21 42.47
N PRO A 614 14.19 6.24 43.81
CA PRO A 614 15.28 6.79 44.62
C PRO A 614 16.60 6.05 44.31
N SER A 615 17.45 6.68 43.51
CA SER A 615 18.67 6.06 42.96
C SER A 615 19.83 7.05 42.89
N ARG A 616 21.05 6.52 42.82
CA ARG A 616 22.29 7.26 42.60
C ARG A 616 23.02 6.69 41.38
N SER A 617 23.63 7.54 40.56
CA SER A 617 24.41 7.07 39.42
C SER A 617 25.70 6.39 39.88
N LEU A 618 26.19 5.44 39.07
CA LEU A 618 27.45 4.76 39.37
C LEU A 618 28.63 5.74 39.47
N ALA A 619 28.66 6.76 38.59
CA ALA A 619 29.68 7.81 38.63
C ALA A 619 29.67 8.60 39.96
N GLN A 620 28.48 8.93 40.47
CA GLN A 620 28.34 9.60 41.77
C GLN A 620 28.84 8.71 42.91
N ILE A 621 28.44 7.43 42.91
CA ILE A 621 28.87 6.45 43.92
C ILE A 621 30.40 6.31 43.92
N ILE A 622 31.03 6.16 42.76
CA ILE A 622 32.49 6.05 42.64
C ILE A 622 33.18 7.33 43.12
N SER A 623 32.63 8.51 42.80
CA SER A 623 33.21 9.78 43.23
C SER A 623 33.17 9.99 44.76
N GLU A 624 32.06 9.59 45.41
CA GLU A 624 31.85 9.79 46.86
C GLU A 624 32.47 8.67 47.72
N HIS A 625 32.47 7.43 47.22
CA HIS A 625 32.81 6.23 47.99
C HIS A 625 34.00 5.44 47.44
N ARG A 626 34.60 5.89 46.32
CA ARG A 626 35.72 5.25 45.59
C ARG A 626 35.41 3.91 44.91
N SER A 627 34.58 3.05 45.52
CA SER A 627 34.19 1.76 44.96
C SER A 627 32.77 1.36 45.31
N ILE A 628 32.18 0.45 44.52
CA ILE A 628 30.86 -0.13 44.79
C ILE A 628 30.90 -0.92 46.10
N ILE A 629 31.97 -1.68 46.35
CA ILE A 629 32.13 -2.48 47.57
C ILE A 629 32.10 -1.57 48.80
N SER A 630 32.87 -0.48 48.80
CA SER A 630 32.90 0.48 49.91
C SER A 630 31.56 1.18 50.14
N TYR A 631 30.80 1.41 49.07
CA TYR A 631 29.43 1.93 49.17
C TYR A 631 28.50 0.91 49.85
N LEU A 632 28.47 -0.33 49.36
CA LEU A 632 27.61 -1.38 49.92
C LEU A 632 27.98 -1.73 51.37
N GLN A 633 29.28 -1.81 51.69
CA GLN A 633 29.76 -2.02 53.07
C GLN A 633 29.24 -0.93 54.02
N LYS A 634 29.21 0.33 53.57
CA LYS A 634 28.78 1.46 54.41
C LYS A 634 27.29 1.45 54.71
N PHE A 635 26.45 1.06 53.74
CA PHE A 635 24.99 1.12 53.87
C PHE A 635 24.37 -0.22 54.28
N HIS A 636 25.06 -1.34 54.06
CA HIS A 636 24.62 -2.69 54.42
C HIS A 636 25.77 -3.52 55.05
N PRO A 637 26.35 -3.06 56.19
CA PRO A 637 27.48 -3.74 56.82
C PRO A 637 27.08 -5.08 57.44
N ASP A 638 27.96 -6.07 57.31
CA ASP A 638 27.88 -7.35 58.02
C ASP A 638 29.28 -7.93 58.23
N GLU A 639 29.76 -7.99 59.47
CA GLU A 639 31.10 -8.48 59.81
C GLU A 639 31.33 -9.94 59.41
N HIS A 640 30.27 -10.76 59.37
CA HIS A 640 30.33 -12.16 59.00
C HIS A 640 29.99 -12.39 57.53
N GLY A 641 29.59 -11.33 56.81
CA GLY A 641 29.20 -11.36 55.42
C GLY A 641 30.39 -11.29 54.46
N PRO A 642 30.25 -11.82 53.24
CA PRO A 642 31.29 -11.70 52.21
C PRO A 642 31.60 -10.23 51.92
N PHE A 643 32.90 -9.89 51.92
CA PHE A 643 33.38 -8.52 51.79
C PHE A 643 32.84 -7.55 52.86
N GLY A 644 32.38 -8.01 54.03
CA GLY A 644 31.82 -7.13 55.06
C GLY A 644 30.42 -6.59 54.72
N ILE A 645 29.71 -7.24 53.79
CA ILE A 645 28.39 -6.82 53.27
C ILE A 645 27.37 -7.91 53.57
N THR A 646 26.15 -7.52 53.93
CA THR A 646 25.04 -8.48 54.10
C THR A 646 24.86 -9.38 52.86
N ALA A 647 24.71 -10.69 53.09
CA ALA A 647 24.55 -11.67 52.01
C ALA A 647 23.37 -11.33 51.08
N ILE A 648 22.24 -10.86 51.63
CA ILE A 648 21.04 -10.47 50.88
C ILE A 648 21.36 -9.36 49.88
N CYS A 649 22.05 -8.29 50.31
CA CYS A 649 22.39 -7.18 49.43
C CYS A 649 23.30 -7.62 48.28
N LEU A 650 24.31 -8.45 48.59
CA LEU A 650 25.22 -8.97 47.58
C LEU A 650 24.50 -9.90 46.59
N GLU A 651 23.61 -10.76 47.07
CA GLU A 651 22.80 -11.64 46.24
C GLU A 651 21.87 -10.85 45.31
N THR A 652 21.16 -9.83 45.83
CA THR A 652 20.33 -8.93 45.02
C THR A 652 21.16 -8.20 43.96
N PHE A 653 22.35 -7.72 44.31
CA PHE A 653 23.24 -7.06 43.34
C PHE A 653 23.69 -8.02 42.24
N ILE A 654 24.09 -9.25 42.58
CA ILE A 654 24.53 -10.26 41.61
C ILE A 654 23.37 -10.65 40.68
N LYS A 655 22.20 -10.96 41.26
CA LYS A 655 21.01 -11.37 40.50
C LYS A 655 20.52 -10.28 39.56
N SER A 656 20.40 -9.05 40.05
CA SER A 656 19.97 -7.92 39.22
C SER A 656 21.00 -7.57 38.14
N CYS A 657 22.30 -7.59 38.47
CA CYS A 657 23.36 -7.35 37.49
C CYS A 657 23.36 -8.42 36.38
N ALA A 658 23.22 -9.70 36.74
CA ALA A 658 23.11 -10.79 35.77
C ALA A 658 21.87 -10.63 34.88
N GLY A 659 20.71 -10.35 35.48
CA GLY A 659 19.46 -10.15 34.75
C GLY A 659 19.53 -8.99 33.76
N TYR A 660 19.92 -7.79 34.21
CA TYR A 660 20.08 -6.66 33.29
C TYR A 660 21.17 -6.89 32.24
N SER A 661 22.23 -7.65 32.54
CA SER A 661 23.26 -7.99 31.54
C SER A 661 22.71 -8.87 30.41
N VAL A 662 21.91 -9.89 30.75
CA VAL A 662 21.27 -10.76 29.74
C VAL A 662 20.23 -9.99 28.94
N ILE A 663 19.38 -9.20 29.61
CA ILE A 663 18.31 -8.44 28.95
C ILE A 663 18.89 -7.42 27.96
N THR A 664 19.90 -6.65 28.38
CA THR A 664 20.55 -5.66 27.51
C THR A 664 21.27 -6.31 26.34
N TYR A 665 21.82 -7.51 26.51
CA TYR A 665 22.40 -8.30 25.42
C TYR A 665 21.34 -8.76 24.41
N ILE A 666 20.21 -9.32 24.88
CA ILE A 666 19.12 -9.81 24.02
C ILE A 666 18.48 -8.66 23.24
N LEU A 667 18.21 -7.53 23.90
CA LEU A 667 17.57 -6.37 23.30
C LEU A 667 18.53 -5.49 22.49
N GLY A 668 19.85 -5.70 22.61
CA GLY A 668 20.86 -4.89 21.92
C GLY A 668 20.89 -3.43 22.38
N ILE A 669 20.64 -3.17 23.67
CA ILE A 669 20.62 -1.80 24.22
C ILE A 669 22.06 -1.25 24.30
N GLY A 670 22.32 -0.20 23.53
CA GLY A 670 23.61 0.52 23.51
C GLY A 670 23.74 1.63 24.56
N ASP A 671 24.93 2.24 24.64
CA ASP A 671 25.28 3.42 25.48
C ASP A 671 24.84 3.31 26.95
N ARG A 672 25.55 2.47 27.73
CA ARG A 672 25.23 2.13 29.14
C ARG A 672 26.22 2.67 30.15
#